data_AF-A0A967GBQ5-F1
#
_entry.id   AF-A0A967GBQ5-F1
#
_cell.length_a   1.000
_cell.length_b   1.000
_cell.length_c   1.000
_cell.angle_alpha   90.00
_cell.angle_beta   90.00
_cell.angle_gamma   90.00
#
_symmetry.space_group_name_H-M   'P 1'
#
loop_
_entity.id
_entity.type
_entity.pdbx_description
1 polymer ?
#
loop_
_entity_poly.entity_id
_entity_poly.type
_entity_poly.pdbx_seq_one_letter_code
_entity_poly.pdbx_strand_id
1 'polypeptide(L)'
;MGKRANLKTWLVISALLMMVGATATATGATVYVDATRNGDGSSWANAYKYLQDALDAATSGDEIWVAEGMYIPDRSLANPDGSGDRAAAFYLKTGVGIYGGFPVGGGLWDSRDSDAYPTILSGDLNGDDIDLANNAENSYHVVRSSGTDSTALLDGFTITAGNANGSGIDSDGGGMYNYQSNAMFTHCTFTKNYTKKRGGAIANKQCNITVANCMFKDNVADNAGGGIFNQNSDPTIINCVFINNTAGIFGGGIHNCSASNETVINCTFTGNSAVDYGGGISNDASNSIVINCILWANTAPNGSQVSLQSTCSLSVSYSDLQGSLPSIYNSGSSSIAWGLGNIADNPLFKPDSYHIEGGSPCIDAGDPSLDYTGQTDIDGEARVMGKFADIGSDEVFILVYYMDDNAPGDPGPGDTGVSDPLEDGSPLHPFDSIQEAIDASADQAIINVIDGTYTGLGNRDIDFYGKAITLRSLNGPANCIIDCEGLGRGFDFHSGETQQTIVDGFTVTNGQADSGGAVRCLNSSPQIKNCVISKNKPDGIWTEGDGALIAGNTQVISNNLTGSGTLQLEPNTVINMHGSNIFCNLFGPGTIKVSIYTELIIGGDAIIDLYNPDDPNANGGIECEGPLQVTDNVQIRNANIDVIVASIEDNSDVSYCRISVSSTAPYGQFFIGPNVDVTYCVFNGDGDRYVNMEPSTYVGIFENNKINITVNEGKGQTWGGLFEACGLDNLVGHSCEPNVFLCQVAPGTIPPCSVTSWSIEQFVVAADAKVNISNRTNFQPPYDFVGDDEVLYVKELILRENSVLNTGFNRIYYETMIVEPNAVIRDVPLLDFSLTTIAMNNLIEYLVRIRDNNYEDPEDPCNNRIHVERVVGSPPDPNGMMRMTNLLDEGTGQVVNARAKGMFSKANEDEILIWFQFLFGTSKPSLEMAELVIYLSDVAEILEHNDPNRIDHYVEVARLYLPPDDQDGSVDSEHFGVFEKTVSTSDLNFIRGVRMELELVGPEGTWILIDNWDPFVSCIYCGDVTGDYGVTARDYLTVLGESGGLSNSTTESGSSLHCLDFGFSPDGFVDATDLMGWDWEEWLVSEGSIGDLCFDLCLTPCGGGETSGSESSMFETTPTSAGHNAESTGFTGSLLIAGKRFDAYYQDFLSDRLYEFDESYNLVGGPYALSNTRLNGKLVRDHNDLLYQINVEDGLVRFSDLSSVIPRGQGCPYSSEPRYGLPATVYVGFQDHGENTWGRPVLDAAFDSQGNVYVTPVVVDTG
;
A
#
# COMPACT_ATOMS: atom_id res chain seq x y z
N MET A 1 -3.00 -43.27 17.58
CA MET A 1 -3.71 -43.94 18.69
C MET A 1 -4.71 -43.04 19.45
N GLY A 2 -4.77 -41.72 19.18
CA GLY A 2 -5.59 -40.75 19.94
C GLY A 2 -7.11 -40.80 19.71
N LYS A 3 -7.78 -41.93 19.98
CA LYS A 3 -9.25 -42.02 20.10
C LYS A 3 -9.72 -42.66 21.42
N ARG A 4 -8.86 -42.68 22.45
CA ARG A 4 -9.16 -43.25 23.78
C ARG A 4 -9.08 -42.28 24.95
N ALA A 5 -8.54 -41.07 24.77
CA ALA A 5 -8.56 -40.04 25.82
C ALA A 5 -9.95 -39.37 25.89
N ASN A 6 -10.42 -38.82 24.77
CA ASN A 6 -11.63 -37.99 24.67
C ASN A 6 -12.91 -38.68 25.17
N LEU A 7 -12.99 -40.01 25.13
CA LEU A 7 -14.15 -40.76 25.66
C LEU A 7 -14.33 -40.63 27.18
N LYS A 8 -13.30 -40.25 27.94
CA LYS A 8 -13.46 -39.90 29.36
C LYS A 8 -14.03 -38.48 29.51
N THR A 9 -13.43 -37.49 28.84
CA THR A 9 -13.80 -36.07 28.95
C THR A 9 -15.28 -35.85 28.62
N TRP A 10 -15.73 -36.42 27.49
CA TRP A 10 -17.14 -36.38 27.08
C TRP A 10 -18.09 -37.01 28.10
N LEU A 11 -17.68 -38.08 28.78
CA LEU A 11 -18.50 -38.76 29.79
C LEU A 11 -18.57 -38.02 31.14
N VAL A 12 -17.64 -37.11 31.44
CA VAL A 12 -17.68 -36.29 32.66
C VAL A 12 -18.68 -35.15 32.47
N ILE A 13 -18.53 -34.37 31.39
CA ILE A 13 -19.41 -33.22 31.09
C ILE A 13 -20.87 -33.67 30.96
N SER A 14 -21.15 -34.72 30.18
CA SER A 14 -22.52 -35.25 30.03
C SER A 14 -23.13 -35.85 31.31
N ALA A 15 -22.33 -36.15 32.34
CA ALA A 15 -22.80 -36.81 33.56
C ALA A 15 -23.05 -35.84 34.73
N LEU A 16 -22.36 -34.68 34.78
CA LEU A 16 -22.58 -33.68 35.82
C LEU A 16 -23.95 -33.00 35.68
N LEU A 17 -24.30 -32.52 34.48
CA LEU A 17 -25.51 -31.70 34.29
C LEU A 17 -26.84 -32.45 34.47
N MET A 18 -26.87 -33.78 34.33
CA MET A 18 -28.13 -34.53 34.50
C MET A 18 -28.55 -34.75 35.96
N MET A 19 -27.72 -34.42 36.96
CA MET A 19 -28.05 -34.72 38.38
C MET A 19 -28.97 -33.71 39.06
N VAL A 20 -29.06 -32.46 38.56
CA VAL A 20 -30.06 -31.48 39.02
C VAL A 20 -31.44 -31.72 38.37
N GLY A 21 -31.46 -32.46 37.25
CA GLY A 21 -32.64 -32.76 36.43
C GLY A 21 -33.55 -33.88 36.98
N ALA A 22 -34.13 -33.68 38.17
CA ALA A 22 -35.29 -34.42 38.70
C ALA A 22 -35.21 -35.97 38.78
N THR A 23 -34.71 -36.50 39.91
CA THR A 23 -35.09 -37.85 40.38
C THR A 23 -35.71 -37.80 41.78
N ALA A 24 -37.02 -38.02 41.87
CA ALA A 24 -37.77 -37.90 43.11
C ALA A 24 -37.79 -39.22 43.92
N THR A 25 -36.86 -39.40 44.85
CA THR A 25 -36.94 -40.44 45.90
C THR A 25 -36.30 -40.00 47.22
N ALA A 26 -37.00 -40.29 48.33
CA ALA A 26 -36.63 -40.03 49.72
C ALA A 26 -36.50 -38.54 50.11
N THR A 27 -37.51 -38.03 50.82
CA THR A 27 -37.47 -36.72 51.48
C THR A 27 -36.65 -36.81 52.77
N GLY A 28 -35.42 -36.30 52.76
CA GLY A 28 -34.78 -35.83 53.98
C GLY A 28 -35.43 -34.55 54.50
N ALA A 29 -34.93 -34.03 55.60
CA ALA A 29 -35.34 -32.76 56.18
C ALA A 29 -34.43 -31.62 55.72
N THR A 30 -35.02 -30.45 55.45
CA THR A 30 -34.29 -29.19 55.42
C THR A 30 -34.02 -28.75 56.85
N VAL A 31 -32.75 -28.61 57.22
CA VAL A 31 -32.25 -28.17 58.51
C VAL A 31 -31.75 -26.74 58.39
N TYR A 32 -32.30 -25.83 59.18
CA TYR A 32 -32.02 -24.40 59.07
C TYR A 32 -30.98 -23.91 60.09
N VAL A 33 -30.06 -23.05 59.66
CA VAL A 33 -28.97 -22.50 60.49
C VAL A 33 -28.90 -20.97 60.33
N ASP A 34 -29.00 -20.22 61.44
CA ASP A 34 -28.92 -18.76 61.48
C ASP A 34 -28.27 -18.35 62.81
N ALA A 35 -27.10 -17.70 62.74
CA ALA A 35 -26.29 -17.30 63.90
C ALA A 35 -27.02 -16.36 64.89
N THR A 36 -28.15 -15.76 64.49
CA THR A 36 -29.02 -14.93 65.34
C THR A 36 -30.08 -15.72 66.12
N ARG A 37 -30.27 -17.00 65.81
CA ARG A 37 -31.30 -17.89 66.41
C ARG A 37 -30.73 -18.77 67.51
N ASN A 38 -31.58 -19.63 68.08
CA ASN A 38 -31.21 -20.65 69.06
C ASN A 38 -32.36 -21.68 69.21
N GLY A 39 -32.65 -22.44 68.15
CA GLY A 39 -33.70 -23.46 68.13
C GLY A 39 -33.19 -24.87 67.80
N ASP A 40 -34.03 -25.65 67.14
CA ASP A 40 -33.86 -27.08 66.83
C ASP A 40 -33.67 -27.39 65.33
N GLY A 41 -33.45 -26.36 64.51
CA GLY A 41 -33.26 -26.49 63.07
C GLY A 41 -34.53 -26.76 62.26
N SER A 42 -35.71 -26.84 62.88
CA SER A 42 -36.97 -27.24 62.23
C SER A 42 -37.59 -26.22 61.26
N SER A 43 -37.15 -24.96 61.33
CA SER A 43 -37.55 -23.85 60.45
C SER A 43 -36.59 -22.68 60.67
N TRP A 44 -36.53 -21.70 59.77
CA TRP A 44 -35.75 -20.47 59.98
C TRP A 44 -36.04 -19.75 61.32
N ALA A 45 -37.30 -19.75 61.78
CA ALA A 45 -37.67 -19.17 63.07
C ALA A 45 -37.09 -19.94 64.28
N ASN A 46 -36.84 -21.24 64.10
CA ASN A 46 -36.24 -22.16 65.08
C ASN A 46 -34.84 -22.62 64.65
N ALA A 47 -34.10 -21.86 63.83
CA ALA A 47 -32.84 -22.35 63.26
C ALA A 47 -31.80 -22.68 64.34
N TYR A 48 -30.92 -23.62 64.05
CA TYR A 48 -29.71 -23.86 64.85
C TYR A 48 -28.83 -22.61 64.83
N LYS A 49 -28.23 -22.28 65.97
CA LYS A 49 -27.30 -21.14 66.05
C LYS A 49 -25.93 -21.47 65.45
N TYR A 50 -25.48 -22.70 65.65
CA TYR A 50 -24.15 -23.16 65.27
C TYR A 50 -24.27 -24.24 64.18
N LEU A 51 -23.50 -24.08 63.11
CA LEU A 51 -23.48 -25.05 62.01
C LEU A 51 -23.05 -26.45 62.49
N GLN A 52 -22.22 -26.55 63.53
CA GLN A 52 -21.82 -27.84 64.10
C GLN A 52 -22.99 -28.61 64.74
N ASP A 53 -23.92 -27.94 65.42
CA ASP A 53 -25.09 -28.61 66.01
C ASP A 53 -26.02 -29.18 64.91
N ALA A 54 -26.17 -28.44 63.80
CA ALA A 54 -26.94 -28.87 62.63
C ALA A 54 -26.24 -30.02 61.88
N LEU A 55 -24.91 -29.92 61.70
CA LEU A 55 -24.10 -30.99 61.13
C LEU A 55 -24.18 -32.26 61.96
N ASP A 56 -24.09 -32.18 63.29
CA ASP A 56 -24.20 -33.35 64.17
C ASP A 56 -25.58 -34.03 64.04
N ALA A 57 -26.66 -33.24 63.93
CA ALA A 57 -28.03 -33.72 63.75
C ALA A 57 -28.30 -34.34 62.36
N ALA A 58 -27.69 -33.82 61.29
CA ALA A 58 -28.00 -34.19 59.91
C ALA A 58 -27.65 -35.65 59.55
N THR A 59 -28.49 -36.26 58.72
CA THR A 59 -28.40 -37.64 58.24
C THR A 59 -28.45 -37.72 56.71
N SER A 60 -28.13 -38.88 56.14
CA SER A 60 -28.02 -39.07 54.69
C SER A 60 -29.40 -38.93 54.02
N GLY A 61 -29.53 -37.89 53.18
CA GLY A 61 -30.76 -37.41 52.55
C GLY A 61 -31.15 -35.98 52.96
N ASP A 62 -30.58 -35.45 54.05
CA ASP A 62 -30.92 -34.13 54.60
C ASP A 62 -30.15 -32.99 53.93
N GLU A 63 -30.74 -31.80 53.92
CA GLU A 63 -30.12 -30.56 53.44
C GLU A 63 -29.91 -29.59 54.61
N ILE A 64 -28.79 -28.87 54.64
CA ILE A 64 -28.52 -27.82 55.62
C ILE A 64 -28.50 -26.47 54.92
N TRP A 65 -29.50 -25.61 55.18
CA TRP A 65 -29.58 -24.26 54.64
C TRP A 65 -29.06 -23.26 55.68
N VAL A 66 -28.08 -22.45 55.30
CA VAL A 66 -27.29 -21.60 56.20
C VAL A 66 -27.43 -20.13 55.82
N ALA A 67 -27.88 -19.31 56.77
CA ALA A 67 -28.00 -17.86 56.58
C ALA A 67 -26.65 -17.14 56.73
N GLU A 68 -26.56 -15.98 56.08
CA GLU A 68 -25.51 -14.96 56.16
C GLU A 68 -24.92 -14.84 57.57
N GLY A 69 -23.59 -14.82 57.66
CA GLY A 69 -22.87 -14.73 58.91
C GLY A 69 -21.62 -15.59 58.97
N MET A 70 -20.94 -15.53 60.12
CA MET A 70 -19.69 -16.23 60.37
C MET A 70 -19.87 -17.41 61.32
N TYR A 71 -19.44 -18.59 60.88
CA TYR A 71 -19.52 -19.85 61.60
C TYR A 71 -18.12 -20.40 61.86
N ILE A 72 -17.84 -20.75 63.12
CA ILE A 72 -16.52 -21.19 63.60
C ILE A 72 -16.67 -22.60 64.18
N PRO A 73 -15.85 -23.59 63.77
CA PRO A 73 -16.12 -25.01 64.01
C PRO A 73 -15.97 -25.48 65.47
N ASP A 74 -15.22 -24.76 66.30
CA ASP A 74 -15.08 -25.00 67.74
C ASP A 74 -16.35 -24.59 68.53
N ARG A 75 -17.31 -23.87 67.91
CA ARG A 75 -18.49 -23.32 68.59
C ARG A 75 -19.74 -24.17 68.36
N SER A 76 -20.45 -24.47 69.45
CA SER A 76 -21.69 -25.28 69.50
C SER A 76 -22.59 -24.84 70.65
N LEU A 77 -23.82 -25.36 70.76
CA LEU A 77 -24.69 -25.10 71.92
C LEU A 77 -24.06 -25.58 73.25
N ALA A 78 -23.20 -26.61 73.20
CA ALA A 78 -22.44 -27.09 74.35
C ALA A 78 -21.19 -26.23 74.65
N ASN A 79 -20.70 -25.47 73.66
CA ASN A 79 -19.48 -24.68 73.72
C ASN A 79 -19.66 -23.31 73.02
N PRO A 80 -20.43 -22.37 73.60
CA PRO A 80 -20.94 -21.21 72.86
C PRO A 80 -19.88 -20.23 72.34
N ASP A 81 -18.75 -20.15 73.06
CA ASP A 81 -17.67 -19.18 72.85
C ASP A 81 -16.41 -19.81 72.19
N GLY A 82 -16.31 -21.15 72.20
CA GLY A 82 -15.11 -21.91 71.80
C GLY A 82 -14.33 -22.48 72.99
N SER A 83 -13.55 -23.53 72.73
CA SER A 83 -12.67 -24.22 73.69
C SER A 83 -11.18 -23.97 73.42
N GLY A 84 -10.84 -23.41 72.25
CA GLY A 84 -9.47 -23.31 71.74
C GLY A 84 -8.97 -24.59 71.07
N ASP A 85 -9.86 -25.51 70.66
CA ASP A 85 -9.46 -26.75 69.98
C ASP A 85 -9.18 -26.51 68.50
N ARG A 86 -7.90 -26.31 68.18
CA ARG A 86 -7.40 -26.17 66.81
C ARG A 86 -7.70 -27.36 65.90
N ALA A 87 -8.09 -28.53 66.45
CA ALA A 87 -8.49 -29.69 65.66
C ALA A 87 -9.98 -29.69 65.26
N ALA A 88 -10.79 -28.76 65.78
CA ALA A 88 -12.18 -28.57 65.40
C ALA A 88 -12.29 -28.09 63.94
N ALA A 89 -13.15 -28.75 63.18
CA ALA A 89 -13.43 -28.48 61.77
C ALA A 89 -14.85 -28.92 61.43
N PHE A 90 -15.46 -28.33 60.40
CA PHE A 90 -16.76 -28.79 59.88
C PHE A 90 -16.56 -30.08 59.07
N TYR A 91 -17.23 -31.17 59.46
CA TYR A 91 -17.09 -32.48 58.81
C TYR A 91 -18.21 -32.75 57.81
N LEU A 92 -17.84 -32.96 56.54
CA LEU A 92 -18.78 -33.31 55.48
C LEU A 92 -19.24 -34.78 55.58
N LYS A 93 -20.48 -35.05 55.14
CA LYS A 93 -21.16 -36.35 55.26
C LYS A 93 -21.74 -36.80 53.91
N THR A 94 -21.62 -38.09 53.58
CA THR A 94 -22.30 -38.70 52.42
C THR A 94 -23.82 -38.47 52.51
N GLY A 95 -24.39 -37.94 51.44
CA GLY A 95 -25.80 -37.63 51.30
C GLY A 95 -26.26 -36.40 52.08
N VAL A 96 -25.36 -35.49 52.47
CA VAL A 96 -25.72 -34.20 53.07
C VAL A 96 -25.26 -33.08 52.15
N GLY A 97 -26.22 -32.28 51.68
CA GLY A 97 -25.95 -31.03 50.98
C GLY A 97 -25.97 -29.86 51.97
N ILE A 98 -24.96 -28.99 51.91
CA ILE A 98 -24.84 -27.80 52.75
C ILE A 98 -24.82 -26.59 51.84
N TYR A 99 -25.75 -25.65 52.06
CA TYR A 99 -26.01 -24.51 51.18
C TYR A 99 -25.95 -23.20 51.96
N GLY A 100 -24.97 -22.35 51.65
CA GLY A 100 -24.90 -20.96 52.12
C GLY A 100 -25.54 -20.00 51.11
N GLY A 101 -25.61 -18.72 51.47
CA GLY A 101 -26.19 -17.67 50.63
C GLY A 101 -27.67 -17.38 50.91
N PHE A 102 -28.14 -17.49 52.15
CA PHE A 102 -29.51 -17.10 52.53
C PHE A 102 -29.52 -15.84 53.41
N PRO A 103 -30.52 -14.95 53.32
CA PRO A 103 -30.59 -13.74 54.16
C PRO A 103 -30.75 -14.07 55.65
N VAL A 104 -30.29 -13.17 56.54
CA VAL A 104 -30.51 -13.27 58.00
C VAL A 104 -32.00 -13.39 58.34
N GLY A 105 -32.37 -14.41 59.11
CA GLY A 105 -33.78 -14.75 59.39
C GLY A 105 -34.47 -15.61 58.32
N GLY A 106 -33.79 -15.90 57.22
CA GLY A 106 -34.15 -16.96 56.27
C GLY A 106 -34.88 -16.52 55.00
N GLY A 107 -34.65 -17.27 53.93
CA GLY A 107 -35.29 -17.10 52.62
C GLY A 107 -35.95 -18.38 52.07
N LEU A 108 -36.50 -18.27 50.87
CA LEU A 108 -36.80 -19.42 50.00
C LEU A 108 -35.55 -19.77 49.17
N TRP A 109 -35.57 -20.92 48.49
CA TRP A 109 -34.51 -21.32 47.56
C TRP A 109 -34.29 -20.27 46.46
N ASP A 110 -35.38 -19.75 45.87
CA ASP A 110 -35.38 -18.71 44.83
C ASP A 110 -34.92 -17.32 45.34
N SER A 111 -34.49 -17.22 46.60
CA SER A 111 -33.86 -16.04 47.20
C SER A 111 -32.48 -16.36 47.79
N ARG A 112 -31.88 -17.48 47.37
CA ARG A 112 -30.50 -17.84 47.67
C ARG A 112 -29.56 -17.14 46.70
N ASP A 113 -28.56 -16.46 47.23
CA ASP A 113 -27.56 -15.66 46.54
C ASP A 113 -26.29 -15.66 47.41
N SER A 114 -25.18 -16.21 46.91
CA SER A 114 -23.93 -16.37 47.66
C SER A 114 -23.23 -15.04 47.96
N ASP A 115 -23.46 -14.04 47.12
CA ASP A 115 -22.67 -12.82 47.03
C ASP A 115 -23.41 -11.64 47.67
N ALA A 116 -24.75 -11.63 47.57
CA ALA A 116 -25.61 -10.77 48.38
C ALA A 116 -25.72 -11.22 49.85
N TYR A 117 -25.54 -12.52 50.15
CA TYR A 117 -25.66 -13.07 51.52
C TYR A 117 -24.43 -13.89 51.98
N PRO A 118 -23.24 -13.27 52.12
CA PRO A 118 -21.99 -13.97 52.41
C PRO A 118 -22.06 -14.89 53.63
N THR A 119 -21.84 -16.18 53.40
CA THR A 119 -21.87 -17.22 54.42
C THR A 119 -20.46 -17.75 54.64
N ILE A 120 -19.87 -17.43 55.79
CA ILE A 120 -18.43 -17.55 56.05
C ILE A 120 -18.14 -18.67 57.04
N LEU A 121 -17.36 -19.67 56.63
CA LEU A 121 -16.72 -20.64 57.50
C LEU A 121 -15.33 -20.10 57.85
N SER A 122 -15.10 -19.77 59.12
CA SER A 122 -13.83 -19.19 59.59
C SER A 122 -13.07 -20.13 60.51
N GLY A 123 -11.76 -20.24 60.28
CA GLY A 123 -10.80 -20.86 61.19
C GLY A 123 -10.34 -19.96 62.33
N ASP A 124 -10.55 -18.65 62.26
CA ASP A 124 -10.23 -17.68 63.33
C ASP A 124 -11.08 -17.97 64.57
N LEU A 125 -10.43 -18.41 65.66
CA LEU A 125 -11.13 -18.83 66.87
C LEU A 125 -11.40 -17.65 67.82
N ASN A 126 -10.54 -16.62 67.77
CA ASN A 126 -10.60 -15.43 68.63
C ASN A 126 -11.44 -14.29 68.04
N GLY A 127 -11.40 -14.11 66.73
CA GLY A 127 -11.84 -12.89 66.03
C GLY A 127 -10.79 -11.79 65.97
N ASP A 128 -9.49 -12.12 65.95
CA ASP A 128 -8.39 -11.13 65.95
C ASP A 128 -7.36 -11.23 64.79
N ASP A 129 -7.70 -11.97 63.73
CA ASP A 129 -6.91 -12.08 62.51
C ASP A 129 -7.08 -10.87 61.55
N ILE A 130 -5.96 -10.35 61.05
CA ILE A 130 -5.92 -9.42 59.90
C ILE A 130 -4.84 -9.93 58.94
N ASP A 131 -5.24 -10.25 57.70
CA ASP A 131 -4.33 -10.62 56.60
C ASP A 131 -3.27 -11.68 56.96
N LEU A 132 -3.73 -12.80 57.54
CA LEU A 132 -2.90 -13.92 58.04
C LEU A 132 -1.93 -13.56 59.19
N ALA A 133 -2.01 -12.37 59.78
CA ALA A 133 -1.32 -12.03 61.02
C ALA A 133 -2.18 -12.34 62.25
N ASN A 134 -1.53 -12.84 63.31
CA ASN A 134 -2.04 -13.31 64.62
C ASN A 134 -2.45 -14.78 64.73
N ASN A 135 -2.89 -15.41 63.63
CA ASN A 135 -3.46 -16.75 63.40
C ASN A 135 -2.97 -18.02 64.14
N ALA A 136 -2.06 -17.93 65.11
CA ALA A 136 -1.36 -19.05 65.72
C ALA A 136 -2.27 -20.01 66.54
N GLU A 137 -3.50 -19.58 66.83
CA GLU A 137 -4.57 -20.35 67.48
C GLU A 137 -5.66 -20.85 66.51
N ASN A 138 -5.80 -20.32 65.29
CA ASN A 138 -6.83 -20.73 64.31
C ASN A 138 -6.94 -22.26 64.11
N SER A 139 -8.12 -22.76 63.71
CA SER A 139 -8.28 -24.17 63.30
C SER A 139 -7.24 -24.60 62.25
N TYR A 140 -6.69 -25.81 62.41
CA TYR A 140 -5.76 -26.43 61.44
C TYR A 140 -6.42 -26.66 60.08
N HIS A 141 -7.72 -26.97 60.08
CA HIS A 141 -8.57 -27.18 58.92
C HIS A 141 -9.92 -26.53 59.22
N VAL A 142 -10.46 -25.68 58.35
CA VAL A 142 -11.80 -25.13 58.55
C VAL A 142 -12.86 -26.19 58.23
N VAL A 143 -12.66 -26.92 57.12
CA VAL A 143 -13.55 -28.00 56.65
C VAL A 143 -12.76 -29.29 56.45
N ARG A 144 -13.39 -30.45 56.65
CA ARG A 144 -12.78 -31.77 56.43
C ARG A 144 -13.75 -32.72 55.77
N SER A 145 -13.26 -33.51 54.82
CA SER A 145 -13.98 -34.70 54.34
C SER A 145 -13.11 -35.95 54.45
N SER A 146 -13.72 -37.05 54.88
CA SER A 146 -13.06 -38.35 54.84
C SER A 146 -14.03 -39.50 54.59
N GLY A 147 -13.74 -40.32 53.60
CA GLY A 147 -14.55 -41.49 53.25
C GLY A 147 -15.88 -41.18 52.57
N THR A 148 -16.13 -39.95 52.13
CA THR A 148 -17.40 -39.57 51.46
C THR A 148 -17.35 -39.82 49.96
N ASP A 149 -18.53 -40.04 49.38
CA ASP A 149 -18.77 -39.95 47.94
C ASP A 149 -19.21 -38.52 47.52
N SER A 150 -19.64 -38.38 46.27
CA SER A 150 -20.04 -37.10 45.65
C SER A 150 -21.40 -36.57 46.11
N THR A 151 -22.14 -37.30 46.94
CA THR A 151 -23.36 -36.79 47.58
C THR A 151 -23.08 -36.01 48.87
N ALA A 152 -21.81 -35.84 49.24
CA ALA A 152 -21.38 -34.82 50.18
C ALA A 152 -21.10 -33.52 49.40
N LEU A 153 -21.93 -32.50 49.58
CA LEU A 153 -21.88 -31.24 48.83
C LEU A 153 -21.74 -30.05 49.80
N LEU A 154 -20.86 -29.11 49.43
CA LEU A 154 -20.73 -27.79 50.06
C LEU A 154 -20.87 -26.72 48.96
N ASP A 155 -21.83 -25.83 49.12
CA ASP A 155 -22.29 -24.92 48.06
C ASP A 155 -22.55 -23.49 48.60
N GLY A 156 -21.92 -22.46 48.03
CA GLY A 156 -22.17 -21.06 48.41
C GLY A 156 -21.50 -20.59 49.71
N PHE A 157 -20.22 -20.91 49.93
CA PHE A 157 -19.49 -20.56 51.17
C PHE A 157 -18.15 -19.86 50.91
N THR A 158 -17.82 -18.89 51.76
CA THR A 158 -16.42 -18.45 51.93
C THR A 158 -15.73 -19.32 52.98
N ILE A 159 -14.54 -19.84 52.70
CA ILE A 159 -13.72 -20.65 53.62
C ILE A 159 -12.40 -19.91 53.86
N THR A 160 -12.17 -19.47 55.09
CA THR A 160 -11.05 -18.57 55.41
C THR A 160 -10.39 -18.82 56.78
N ALA A 161 -9.21 -18.24 56.98
CA ALA A 161 -8.46 -18.27 58.23
C ALA A 161 -8.05 -19.68 58.72
N GLY A 162 -7.96 -20.69 57.86
CA GLY A 162 -7.35 -21.97 58.21
C GLY A 162 -5.82 -21.87 58.37
N ASN A 163 -5.24 -22.49 59.42
CA ASN A 163 -3.80 -22.45 59.70
C ASN A 163 -3.20 -23.84 59.98
N ALA A 164 -2.91 -24.61 58.93
CA ALA A 164 -2.30 -25.94 58.99
C ALA A 164 -0.79 -25.87 59.31
N ASN A 165 -0.42 -25.40 60.52
CA ASN A 165 0.97 -25.28 60.99
C ASN A 165 1.45 -26.38 61.96
N GLY A 166 0.62 -27.38 62.22
CA GLY A 166 0.83 -28.48 63.15
C GLY A 166 1.73 -29.60 62.61
N SER A 167 1.28 -30.85 62.75
CA SER A 167 2.08 -32.04 62.38
C SER A 167 1.20 -33.18 61.85
N GLY A 168 1.79 -34.14 61.14
CA GLY A 168 1.02 -35.21 60.51
C GLY A 168 0.07 -34.66 59.45
N ILE A 169 -1.24 -34.86 59.63
CA ILE A 169 -2.27 -34.30 58.75
C ILE A 169 -2.50 -32.81 58.96
N ASP A 170 -2.31 -32.32 60.19
CA ASP A 170 -2.50 -30.92 60.63
C ASP A 170 -1.44 -29.94 60.06
N SER A 171 -0.76 -30.36 58.98
CA SER A 171 0.27 -29.62 58.25
C SER A 171 0.05 -29.62 56.72
N ASP A 172 -1.12 -30.05 56.26
CA ASP A 172 -1.57 -29.98 54.87
C ASP A 172 -3.06 -29.57 54.84
N GLY A 173 -3.50 -28.66 53.95
CA GLY A 173 -4.91 -28.29 53.77
C GLY A 173 -5.44 -27.29 54.80
N GLY A 174 -5.06 -26.01 54.70
CA GLY A 174 -5.46 -24.96 55.64
C GLY A 174 -6.97 -24.71 55.64
N GLY A 175 -7.54 -24.35 54.50
CA GLY A 175 -8.99 -24.21 54.35
C GLY A 175 -9.71 -25.55 54.49
N MET A 176 -9.21 -26.58 53.79
CA MET A 176 -9.83 -27.90 53.73
C MET A 176 -8.83 -29.06 53.60
N TYR A 177 -9.09 -30.13 54.34
CA TYR A 177 -8.35 -31.40 54.24
C TYR A 177 -9.26 -32.57 53.84
N ASN A 178 -8.93 -33.21 52.72
CA ASN A 178 -9.69 -34.31 52.13
C ASN A 178 -8.87 -35.62 52.11
N TYR A 179 -9.46 -36.71 52.63
CA TYR A 179 -8.83 -38.04 52.62
C TYR A 179 -9.80 -39.16 52.24
N GLN A 180 -9.52 -39.84 51.12
CA GLN A 180 -10.43 -40.87 50.55
C GLN A 180 -11.86 -40.33 50.31
N SER A 181 -11.96 -39.14 49.73
CA SER A 181 -13.20 -38.38 49.51
C SER A 181 -13.41 -38.11 48.02
N ASN A 182 -14.67 -38.15 47.57
CA ASN A 182 -15.09 -37.69 46.25
C ASN A 182 -16.13 -36.55 46.34
N ALA A 183 -16.11 -35.78 47.43
CA ALA A 183 -17.05 -34.68 47.68
C ALA A 183 -17.08 -33.63 46.55
N MET A 184 -18.20 -32.90 46.48
CA MET A 184 -18.43 -31.82 45.53
C MET A 184 -18.40 -30.44 46.21
N PHE A 185 -17.81 -29.46 45.52
CA PHE A 185 -17.66 -28.08 45.99
C PHE A 185 -18.11 -27.12 44.88
N THR A 186 -19.09 -26.25 45.17
CA THR A 186 -19.64 -25.29 44.21
C THR A 186 -19.81 -23.89 44.81
N HIS A 187 -19.65 -22.83 44.01
CA HIS A 187 -19.85 -21.44 44.47
C HIS A 187 -19.10 -21.13 45.78
N CYS A 188 -17.86 -21.65 45.90
CA CYS A 188 -17.07 -21.57 47.13
C CYS A 188 -15.81 -20.73 46.95
N THR A 189 -15.59 -19.80 47.87
CA THR A 189 -14.43 -18.90 47.89
C THR A 189 -13.47 -19.31 48.99
N PHE A 190 -12.38 -20.00 48.63
CA PHE A 190 -11.29 -20.29 49.54
C PHE A 190 -10.32 -19.12 49.53
N THR A 191 -10.23 -18.39 50.64
CA THR A 191 -9.34 -17.22 50.72
C THR A 191 -8.61 -17.05 52.03
N LYS A 192 -7.37 -16.54 51.99
CA LYS A 192 -6.53 -16.27 53.15
C LYS A 192 -6.45 -17.49 54.10
N ASN A 193 -6.14 -18.65 53.53
CA ASN A 193 -5.81 -19.87 54.26
C ASN A 193 -4.30 -20.15 54.13
N TYR A 194 -3.69 -20.63 55.20
CA TYR A 194 -2.25 -20.89 55.30
C TYR A 194 -1.95 -22.35 55.67
N THR A 195 -0.88 -22.90 55.09
CA THR A 195 -0.32 -24.20 55.46
C THR A 195 1.20 -24.19 55.52
N LYS A 196 1.74 -24.91 56.51
CA LYS A 196 3.19 -25.12 56.69
C LYS A 196 3.76 -26.16 55.73
N LYS A 197 2.93 -26.83 54.93
CA LYS A 197 3.42 -27.61 53.78
C LYS A 197 2.55 -27.37 52.56
N ARG A 198 1.41 -28.07 52.46
CA ARG A 198 0.78 -28.31 51.16
C ARG A 198 -0.73 -28.09 51.15
N GLY A 199 -1.24 -27.45 50.10
CA GLY A 199 -2.64 -27.05 50.00
C GLY A 199 -2.98 -25.93 50.97
N GLY A 200 -2.77 -24.68 50.58
CA GLY A 200 -3.18 -23.53 51.39
C GLY A 200 -4.70 -23.51 51.53
N ALA A 201 -5.40 -23.52 50.40
CA ALA A 201 -6.84 -23.76 50.37
C ALA A 201 -7.19 -25.25 50.61
N ILE A 202 -6.80 -26.17 49.72
CA ILE A 202 -7.23 -27.58 49.76
C ILE A 202 -6.06 -28.55 49.66
N ALA A 203 -6.01 -29.57 50.52
CA ALA A 203 -5.14 -30.73 50.35
C ALA A 203 -5.94 -32.03 50.14
N ASN A 204 -5.77 -32.65 48.98
CA ASN A 204 -6.43 -33.88 48.55
C ASN A 204 -5.47 -35.07 48.59
N LYS A 205 -5.83 -36.14 49.30
CA LYS A 205 -5.06 -37.40 49.34
C LYS A 205 -5.96 -38.59 49.07
N GLN A 206 -5.66 -39.33 47.99
CA GLN A 206 -6.47 -40.46 47.52
C GLN A 206 -7.93 -40.08 47.21
N CYS A 207 -8.15 -38.91 46.61
CA CYS A 207 -9.47 -38.29 46.44
C CYS A 207 -9.78 -37.96 44.97
N ASN A 208 -11.03 -38.11 44.55
CA ASN A 208 -11.49 -37.70 43.21
C ASN A 208 -12.63 -36.69 43.37
N ILE A 209 -12.30 -35.51 43.90
CA ILE A 209 -13.26 -34.43 44.16
C ILE A 209 -13.69 -33.71 42.88
N THR A 210 -14.86 -33.06 42.93
CA THR A 210 -15.27 -32.09 41.91
C THR A 210 -15.28 -30.70 42.51
N VAL A 211 -14.65 -29.75 41.82
CA VAL A 211 -14.67 -28.32 42.14
C VAL A 211 -15.25 -27.61 40.92
N ALA A 212 -16.35 -26.88 41.09
CA ALA A 212 -16.94 -26.07 40.01
C ALA A 212 -17.32 -24.67 40.52
N ASN A 213 -17.24 -23.63 39.69
CA ASN A 213 -17.67 -22.28 40.05
C ASN A 213 -17.02 -21.78 41.36
N CYS A 214 -15.72 -22.04 41.57
CA CYS A 214 -15.02 -21.75 42.83
C CYS A 214 -13.87 -20.76 42.63
N MET A 215 -13.62 -19.94 43.65
CA MET A 215 -12.51 -18.99 43.70
C MET A 215 -11.46 -19.40 44.74
N PHE A 216 -10.19 -19.36 44.35
CA PHE A 216 -9.03 -19.59 45.19
C PHE A 216 -8.20 -18.31 45.22
N LYS A 217 -8.27 -17.55 46.31
CA LYS A 217 -7.69 -16.19 46.40
C LYS A 217 -6.76 -16.00 47.60
N ASP A 218 -5.54 -15.53 47.36
CA ASP A 218 -4.58 -15.15 48.42
C ASP A 218 -4.26 -16.29 49.44
N ASN A 219 -4.26 -17.56 49.00
CA ASN A 219 -3.91 -18.70 49.86
C ASN A 219 -2.41 -19.03 49.79
N VAL A 220 -1.83 -19.50 50.91
CA VAL A 220 -0.37 -19.62 51.07
C VAL A 220 0.04 -21.01 51.55
N ALA A 221 1.07 -21.58 50.92
CA ALA A 221 1.66 -22.87 51.29
C ALA A 221 3.19 -22.80 51.35
N ASP A 222 3.80 -23.03 52.53
CA ASP A 222 5.27 -23.04 52.72
C ASP A 222 6.03 -24.05 51.81
N ASN A 223 5.35 -25.01 51.18
CA ASN A 223 5.97 -26.02 50.33
C ASN A 223 5.32 -26.12 48.94
N ALA A 224 4.04 -26.48 48.82
CA ALA A 224 3.44 -26.71 47.50
C ALA A 224 1.92 -26.65 47.41
N GLY A 225 1.37 -26.16 46.30
CA GLY A 225 -0.06 -25.98 46.11
C GLY A 225 -0.58 -24.88 47.02
N GLY A 226 -0.34 -23.61 46.66
CA GLY A 226 -0.88 -22.46 47.39
C GLY A 226 -2.42 -22.49 47.42
N GLY A 227 -3.03 -22.71 46.26
CA GLY A 227 -4.42 -23.13 46.15
C GLY A 227 -4.59 -24.60 46.53
N ILE A 228 -4.40 -25.52 45.57
CA ILE A 228 -4.71 -26.95 45.73
C ILE A 228 -3.44 -27.81 45.69
N PHE A 229 -3.35 -28.79 46.60
CA PHE A 229 -2.39 -29.88 46.54
C PHE A 229 -3.07 -31.24 46.33
N ASN A 230 -2.60 -32.02 45.35
CA ASN A 230 -3.14 -33.33 45.00
C ASN A 230 -2.08 -34.44 45.12
N GLN A 231 -2.43 -35.53 45.83
CA GLN A 231 -1.57 -36.70 46.00
C GLN A 231 -2.34 -38.01 45.79
N ASN A 232 -1.95 -38.80 44.77
CA ASN A 232 -2.68 -39.99 44.28
C ASN A 232 -4.17 -39.69 44.05
N SER A 233 -4.49 -38.54 43.46
CA SER A 233 -5.84 -37.97 43.39
C SER A 233 -6.19 -37.54 41.96
N ASP A 234 -7.41 -37.80 41.50
CA ASP A 234 -7.87 -37.43 40.14
C ASP A 234 -9.03 -36.40 40.23
N PRO A 235 -8.77 -35.14 40.62
CA PRO A 235 -9.82 -34.13 40.77
C PRO A 235 -10.26 -33.54 39.43
N THR A 236 -11.51 -33.12 39.36
CA THR A 236 -12.06 -32.36 38.22
C THR A 236 -12.33 -30.93 38.67
N ILE A 237 -11.79 -29.94 37.94
CA ILE A 237 -11.85 -28.51 38.25
C ILE A 237 -12.45 -27.82 37.02
N ILE A 238 -13.61 -27.17 37.18
CA ILE A 238 -14.38 -26.57 36.08
C ILE A 238 -14.74 -25.14 36.45
N ASN A 239 -14.56 -24.18 35.55
CA ASN A 239 -15.10 -22.82 35.74
C ASN A 239 -14.63 -22.19 37.06
N CYS A 240 -13.32 -22.16 37.30
CA CYS A 240 -12.71 -21.74 38.57
C CYS A 240 -11.63 -20.67 38.38
N VAL A 241 -11.52 -19.77 39.35
CA VAL A 241 -10.50 -18.70 39.39
C VAL A 241 -9.43 -19.03 40.43
N PHE A 242 -8.18 -18.95 40.03
CA PHE A 242 -7.01 -19.02 40.91
C PHE A 242 -6.25 -17.69 40.82
N ILE A 243 -6.29 -16.91 41.89
CA ILE A 243 -5.67 -15.58 41.96
C ILE A 243 -4.73 -15.43 43.16
N ASN A 244 -3.50 -14.96 42.91
CA ASN A 244 -2.48 -14.60 43.91
C ASN A 244 -2.07 -15.72 44.90
N ASN A 245 -2.38 -16.99 44.62
CA ASN A 245 -2.00 -18.08 45.52
C ASN A 245 -0.49 -18.33 45.46
N THR A 246 0.13 -18.53 46.63
CA THR A 246 1.60 -18.55 46.79
C THR A 246 2.10 -19.88 47.35
N ALA A 247 3.12 -20.46 46.70
CA ALA A 247 3.78 -21.70 47.12
C ALA A 247 5.30 -21.52 47.34
N GLY A 248 5.80 -22.02 48.45
CA GLY A 248 7.21 -21.92 48.83
C GLY A 248 8.20 -22.74 47.98
N ILE A 249 7.72 -23.65 47.12
CA ILE A 249 8.53 -24.42 46.16
C ILE A 249 7.76 -24.71 44.86
N PHE A 250 6.63 -25.43 44.92
CA PHE A 250 5.95 -25.99 43.74
C PHE A 250 4.47 -25.57 43.63
N GLY A 251 4.03 -25.06 42.48
CA GLY A 251 2.60 -24.89 42.17
C GLY A 251 1.91 -23.83 43.03
N GLY A 252 1.98 -22.55 42.63
CA GLY A 252 1.28 -21.46 43.30
C GLY A 252 -0.23 -21.68 43.31
N GLY A 253 -0.82 -21.90 42.12
CA GLY A 253 -2.21 -22.34 41.97
C GLY A 253 -2.40 -23.79 42.39
N ILE A 254 -1.80 -24.74 41.66
CA ILE A 254 -1.98 -26.19 41.86
C ILE A 254 -0.64 -26.93 41.85
N HIS A 255 -0.45 -27.87 42.79
CA HIS A 255 0.60 -28.89 42.71
C HIS A 255 0.06 -30.33 42.77
N ASN A 256 0.44 -31.14 41.78
CA ASN A 256 0.03 -32.54 41.64
C ASN A 256 1.25 -33.45 41.77
N CYS A 257 1.21 -34.43 42.68
CA CYS A 257 2.25 -35.43 42.82
C CYS A 257 1.72 -36.86 42.97
N SER A 258 2.62 -37.83 42.82
CA SER A 258 2.34 -39.26 43.06
C SER A 258 1.20 -39.82 42.19
N ALA A 259 1.33 -39.72 40.86
CA ALA A 259 0.36 -40.22 39.88
C ALA A 259 -1.07 -39.66 40.06
N SER A 260 -1.17 -38.37 40.42
CA SER A 260 -2.42 -37.60 40.37
C SER A 260 -2.73 -37.22 38.91
N ASN A 261 -4.02 -37.17 38.53
CA ASN A 261 -4.42 -36.94 37.14
C ASN A 261 -5.61 -35.98 37.04
N GLU A 262 -5.38 -34.67 37.22
CA GLU A 262 -6.46 -33.69 37.18
C GLU A 262 -6.94 -33.33 35.76
N THR A 263 -8.16 -32.82 35.69
CA THR A 263 -8.73 -32.20 34.49
C THR A 263 -9.23 -30.81 34.85
N VAL A 264 -8.79 -29.81 34.10
CA VAL A 264 -9.03 -28.38 34.32
C VAL A 264 -9.71 -27.82 33.06
N ILE A 265 -10.90 -27.24 33.23
CA ILE A 265 -11.76 -26.77 32.13
C ILE A 265 -12.31 -25.38 32.49
N ASN A 266 -12.34 -24.41 31.56
CA ASN A 266 -12.93 -23.08 31.81
C ASN A 266 -12.27 -22.32 32.98
N CYS A 267 -10.98 -22.47 33.25
CA CYS A 267 -10.35 -21.90 34.45
C CYS A 267 -9.39 -20.74 34.15
N THR A 268 -9.36 -19.73 35.01
CA THR A 268 -8.42 -18.61 34.93
C THR A 268 -7.41 -18.69 36.07
N PHE A 269 -6.12 -18.71 35.72
CA PHE A 269 -4.98 -18.65 36.65
C PHE A 269 -4.23 -17.35 36.43
N THR A 270 -4.29 -16.43 37.40
CA THR A 270 -3.60 -15.13 37.33
C THR A 270 -2.84 -14.79 38.62
N GLY A 271 -1.66 -14.18 38.49
CA GLY A 271 -0.85 -13.70 39.63
C GLY A 271 -0.32 -14.77 40.62
N ASN A 272 -0.55 -16.07 40.39
CA ASN A 272 -0.11 -17.12 41.31
C ASN A 272 1.41 -17.30 41.26
N SER A 273 2.04 -17.57 42.40
CA SER A 273 3.50 -17.52 42.55
C SER A 273 4.07 -18.81 43.16
N ALA A 274 5.18 -19.30 42.62
CA ALA A 274 5.98 -20.36 43.22
C ALA A 274 7.48 -20.02 43.18
N VAL A 275 8.18 -20.28 44.30
CA VAL A 275 9.61 -19.89 44.44
C VAL A 275 10.52 -20.64 43.47
N ASP A 276 10.25 -21.92 43.17
CA ASP A 276 11.09 -22.73 42.29
C ASP A 276 10.39 -23.14 40.97
N TYR A 277 9.21 -23.78 41.00
CA TYR A 277 8.55 -24.36 39.80
C TYR A 277 7.02 -24.15 39.75
N GLY A 278 6.49 -23.70 38.60
CA GLY A 278 5.05 -23.63 38.34
C GLY A 278 4.32 -22.58 39.17
N GLY A 279 4.21 -21.34 38.68
CA GLY A 279 3.36 -20.33 39.30
C GLY A 279 1.88 -20.74 39.23
N GLY A 280 1.41 -21.09 38.04
CA GLY A 280 0.09 -21.69 37.83
C GLY A 280 0.03 -23.14 38.32
N ILE A 281 0.60 -24.07 37.55
CA ILE A 281 0.52 -25.52 37.77
C ILE A 281 1.91 -26.17 37.85
N SER A 282 2.10 -27.10 38.80
CA SER A 282 3.33 -27.91 38.88
C SER A 282 3.03 -29.41 39.06
N ASN A 283 3.56 -30.24 38.15
CA ASN A 283 3.38 -31.69 38.15
C ASN A 283 4.67 -32.43 38.47
N ASP A 284 4.63 -33.38 39.40
CA ASP A 284 5.68 -34.37 39.62
C ASP A 284 5.12 -35.80 39.48
N ALA A 285 5.61 -36.54 38.49
CA ALA A 285 5.14 -37.89 38.15
C ALA A 285 3.61 -38.03 38.10
N SER A 286 2.94 -37.03 37.49
CA SER A 286 1.48 -36.79 37.48
C SER A 286 1.04 -36.28 36.10
N ASN A 287 -0.25 -36.12 35.82
CA ASN A 287 -0.72 -35.75 34.47
C ASN A 287 -1.83 -34.69 34.51
N SER A 288 -1.80 -33.71 33.61
CA SER A 288 -2.84 -32.67 33.52
C SER A 288 -3.52 -32.65 32.15
N ILE A 289 -4.82 -32.39 32.14
CA ILE A 289 -5.57 -31.97 30.96
C ILE A 289 -6.07 -30.55 31.22
N VAL A 290 -5.70 -29.61 30.36
CA VAL A 290 -6.07 -28.18 30.43
C VAL A 290 -6.82 -27.83 29.15
N ILE A 291 -8.07 -27.36 29.27
CA ILE A 291 -8.94 -27.01 28.14
C ILE A 291 -9.66 -25.70 28.46
N ASN A 292 -9.79 -24.78 27.49
CA ASN A 292 -10.55 -23.55 27.69
C ASN A 292 -10.09 -22.70 28.89
N CYS A 293 -8.79 -22.65 29.17
CA CYS A 293 -8.23 -21.97 30.35
C CYS A 293 -7.33 -20.79 29.96
N ILE A 294 -7.25 -19.78 30.83
CA ILE A 294 -6.22 -18.73 30.78
C ILE A 294 -5.15 -19.03 31.82
N LEU A 295 -3.88 -19.07 31.42
CA LEU A 295 -2.72 -19.13 32.32
C LEU A 295 -1.78 -17.95 32.03
N TRP A 296 -1.99 -16.85 32.75
CA TRP A 296 -1.33 -15.56 32.50
C TRP A 296 -0.80 -14.92 33.79
N ALA A 297 0.24 -14.09 33.72
CA ALA A 297 0.82 -13.33 34.85
C ALA A 297 1.27 -14.15 36.09
N ASN A 298 1.15 -15.48 36.09
CA ASN A 298 1.71 -16.33 37.14
C ASN A 298 3.25 -16.29 37.10
N THR A 299 3.93 -16.57 38.22
CA THR A 299 5.38 -16.40 38.35
C THR A 299 6.07 -17.62 38.97
N ALA A 300 7.11 -18.13 38.31
CA ALA A 300 8.09 -19.07 38.86
C ALA A 300 9.36 -19.12 37.99
N PRO A 301 10.57 -19.30 38.57
CA PRO A 301 11.81 -19.40 37.80
C PRO A 301 11.85 -20.56 36.80
N ASN A 302 11.22 -21.70 37.13
CA ASN A 302 11.13 -22.87 36.25
C ASN A 302 9.68 -23.07 35.79
N GLY A 303 9.32 -22.43 34.69
CA GLY A 303 7.99 -22.55 34.07
C GLY A 303 6.95 -21.77 34.85
N SER A 304 6.78 -20.48 34.50
CA SER A 304 5.89 -19.57 35.23
C SER A 304 4.42 -19.99 35.14
N GLN A 305 3.96 -20.44 33.97
CA GLN A 305 2.59 -20.96 33.81
C GLN A 305 2.49 -22.43 34.24
N VAL A 306 3.29 -23.33 33.63
CA VAL A 306 3.27 -24.78 33.92
C VAL A 306 4.68 -25.35 34.05
N SER A 307 4.87 -26.28 34.98
CA SER A 307 6.10 -27.05 35.16
C SER A 307 5.86 -28.55 35.25
N LEU A 308 6.70 -29.34 34.57
CA LEU A 308 6.64 -30.80 34.49
C LEU A 308 7.96 -31.41 34.98
N GLN A 309 7.88 -32.16 36.08
CA GLN A 309 8.99 -32.81 36.76
C GLN A 309 8.83 -34.35 36.71
N SER A 310 9.93 -35.08 36.70
CA SER A 310 9.92 -36.55 36.52
C SER A 310 9.21 -36.94 35.19
N THR A 311 8.49 -38.05 35.14
CA THR A 311 7.73 -38.49 33.96
C THR A 311 6.26 -38.10 34.10
N CYS A 312 5.88 -36.97 33.52
CA CYS A 312 4.51 -36.47 33.42
C CYS A 312 3.98 -36.51 31.99
N SER A 313 2.68 -36.27 31.82
CA SER A 313 2.09 -35.83 30.56
C SER A 313 1.16 -34.64 30.75
N LEU A 314 1.16 -33.73 29.77
CA LEU A 314 0.35 -32.52 29.75
C LEU A 314 -0.39 -32.45 28.41
N SER A 315 -1.68 -32.17 28.44
CA SER A 315 -2.48 -31.83 27.27
C SER A 315 -3.03 -30.41 27.43
N VAL A 316 -2.83 -29.54 26.43
CA VAL A 316 -3.35 -28.16 26.42
C VAL A 316 -4.07 -27.93 25.09
N SER A 317 -5.33 -27.48 25.11
CA SER A 317 -6.11 -27.16 23.91
C SER A 317 -7.09 -26.02 24.18
N TYR A 318 -7.39 -25.18 23.18
CA TYR A 318 -8.28 -24.02 23.30
C TYR A 318 -7.95 -23.15 24.53
N SER A 319 -6.68 -22.96 24.85
CA SER A 319 -6.26 -22.28 26.09
C SER A 319 -5.26 -21.16 25.79
N ASP A 320 -5.40 -20.03 26.48
CA ASP A 320 -4.36 -19.00 26.52
C ASP A 320 -3.29 -19.38 27.53
N LEU A 321 -2.03 -19.24 27.14
CA LEU A 321 -0.89 -19.54 28.00
C LEU A 321 0.27 -18.62 27.66
N GLN A 322 0.61 -17.73 28.60
CA GLN A 322 1.61 -16.69 28.41
C GLN A 322 2.97 -17.26 27.99
N GLY A 323 3.48 -16.78 26.85
CA GLY A 323 4.73 -17.26 26.25
C GLY A 323 4.62 -18.62 25.55
N SER A 324 3.41 -19.15 25.37
CA SER A 324 3.07 -20.37 24.62
C SER A 324 3.83 -21.63 25.08
N LEU A 325 3.85 -22.67 24.24
CA LEU A 325 4.58 -23.92 24.47
C LEU A 325 6.03 -23.74 24.97
N PRO A 326 6.84 -22.76 24.50
CA PRO A 326 8.19 -22.52 25.03
C PRO A 326 8.27 -22.11 26.50
N SER A 327 7.21 -21.56 27.12
CA SER A 327 7.24 -21.15 28.53
C SER A 327 7.05 -22.31 29.51
N ILE A 328 6.68 -23.50 29.02
CA ILE A 328 6.44 -24.69 29.83
C ILE A 328 7.76 -25.37 30.19
N TYR A 329 8.07 -25.41 31.49
CA TYR A 329 9.25 -26.13 31.97
C TYR A 329 9.03 -27.64 31.91
N ASN A 330 9.97 -28.37 31.33
CA ASN A 330 9.96 -29.83 31.25
C ASN A 330 11.35 -30.38 31.61
N SER A 331 11.44 -31.20 32.65
CA SER A 331 12.71 -31.80 33.12
C SER A 331 13.31 -32.87 32.19
N GLY A 332 12.91 -32.91 30.91
CA GLY A 332 13.48 -33.76 29.86
C GLY A 332 12.88 -35.17 29.76
N SER A 333 11.89 -35.51 30.59
CA SER A 333 11.27 -36.85 30.64
C SER A 333 9.74 -36.85 30.60
N SER A 334 9.11 -35.68 30.38
CA SER A 334 7.66 -35.54 30.27
C SER A 334 7.22 -35.33 28.81
N SER A 335 5.99 -35.73 28.49
CA SER A 335 5.38 -35.55 27.16
C SER A 335 4.34 -34.42 27.15
N ILE A 336 4.40 -33.54 26.16
CA ILE A 336 3.43 -32.45 25.98
C ILE A 336 2.64 -32.69 24.70
N ALA A 337 1.32 -32.63 24.79
CA ALA A 337 0.40 -32.62 23.68
C ALA A 337 -0.19 -31.21 23.54
N TRP A 338 0.40 -30.42 22.64
CA TRP A 338 -0.14 -29.12 22.25
C TRP A 338 -1.26 -29.36 21.21
N GLY A 339 -2.48 -29.00 21.56
CA GLY A 339 -3.67 -29.15 20.75
C GLY A 339 -3.95 -27.97 19.82
N LEU A 340 -5.17 -27.92 19.30
CA LEU A 340 -5.70 -26.81 18.52
C LEU A 340 -6.21 -25.69 19.45
N GLY A 341 -6.40 -24.49 18.90
CA GLY A 341 -7.04 -23.36 19.59
C GLY A 341 -6.22 -22.68 20.69
N ASN A 342 -4.98 -23.10 20.95
CA ASN A 342 -4.14 -22.44 21.95
C ASN A 342 -3.62 -21.09 21.42
N ILE A 343 -3.79 -20.05 22.22
CA ILE A 343 -3.27 -18.69 21.98
C ILE A 343 -2.17 -18.37 23.01
N ALA A 344 -1.53 -17.20 22.87
CA ALA A 344 -0.48 -16.73 23.78
C ALA A 344 -0.41 -15.19 23.87
N ASP A 345 -1.52 -14.54 23.49
CA ASP A 345 -1.67 -13.10 23.36
C ASP A 345 -2.35 -12.54 24.61
N ASN A 346 -2.19 -11.25 24.90
CA ASN A 346 -2.66 -10.68 26.17
C ASN A 346 -4.18 -10.83 26.32
N PRO A 347 -4.71 -11.53 27.36
CA PRO A 347 -6.15 -11.78 27.53
C PRO A 347 -6.95 -10.52 27.91
N LEU A 348 -6.32 -9.35 27.99
CA LEU A 348 -6.92 -8.06 28.33
C LEU A 348 -7.79 -8.13 29.60
N PHE A 349 -7.19 -8.55 30.72
CA PHE A 349 -7.90 -8.54 32.01
C PHE A 349 -8.21 -7.10 32.47
N LYS A 350 -9.42 -6.91 33.01
CA LYS A 350 -9.80 -5.72 33.77
C LYS A 350 -8.79 -5.49 34.92
N PRO A 351 -8.34 -4.25 35.20
CA PRO A 351 -7.32 -3.98 36.23
C PRO A 351 -7.64 -4.61 37.59
N ASP A 352 -6.62 -5.24 38.20
CA ASP A 352 -6.70 -6.01 39.47
C ASP A 352 -7.76 -7.15 39.49
N SER A 353 -8.16 -7.67 38.33
CA SER A 353 -9.24 -8.65 38.19
C SER A 353 -8.86 -9.93 37.41
N TYR A 354 -9.86 -10.82 37.22
CA TYR A 354 -9.83 -12.01 36.37
C TYR A 354 -10.76 -11.92 35.15
N HIS A 355 -11.67 -10.94 35.10
CA HIS A 355 -12.56 -10.73 33.96
C HIS A 355 -11.79 -10.20 32.76
N ILE A 356 -12.18 -10.58 31.55
CA ILE A 356 -11.61 -10.05 30.30
C ILE A 356 -12.36 -8.80 29.83
N GLU A 357 -11.73 -7.99 28.98
CA GLU A 357 -12.28 -6.77 28.37
C GLU A 357 -12.66 -6.99 26.90
N GLY A 358 -13.47 -6.07 26.34
CA GLY A 358 -13.78 -6.05 24.92
C GLY A 358 -12.53 -6.01 24.05
N GLY A 359 -12.55 -6.74 22.94
CA GLY A 359 -11.38 -6.96 22.09
C GLY A 359 -10.37 -8.00 22.61
N SER A 360 -10.63 -8.67 23.74
CA SER A 360 -9.77 -9.76 24.22
C SER A 360 -9.70 -10.92 23.21
N PRO A 361 -8.49 -11.47 22.92
CA PRO A 361 -8.33 -12.62 22.04
C PRO A 361 -8.89 -13.92 22.61
N CYS A 362 -9.34 -13.93 23.87
CA CYS A 362 -10.03 -15.05 24.49
C CYS A 362 -11.52 -15.13 24.11
N ILE A 363 -12.12 -14.05 23.60
CA ILE A 363 -13.57 -14.00 23.30
C ILE A 363 -13.88 -14.87 22.08
N ASP A 364 -14.95 -15.66 22.15
CA ASP A 364 -15.40 -16.60 21.13
C ASP A 364 -14.36 -17.66 20.68
N ALA A 365 -13.27 -17.83 21.45
CA ALA A 365 -12.10 -18.62 21.05
C ALA A 365 -12.06 -20.07 21.62
N GLY A 366 -13.03 -20.45 22.45
CA GLY A 366 -13.06 -21.73 23.17
C GLY A 366 -13.36 -22.97 22.33
N ASP A 367 -13.36 -24.14 22.98
CA ASP A 367 -13.54 -25.44 22.30
C ASP A 367 -14.98 -25.61 21.77
N PRO A 368 -15.21 -25.56 20.44
CA PRO A 368 -16.55 -25.61 19.84
C PRO A 368 -17.15 -27.02 19.84
N SER A 369 -16.47 -28.01 20.46
CA SER A 369 -16.93 -29.39 20.58
C SER A 369 -17.40 -29.78 21.99
N LEU A 370 -17.38 -28.84 22.95
CA LEU A 370 -17.90 -29.05 24.30
C LEU A 370 -19.39 -28.66 24.40
N ASP A 371 -20.12 -29.33 25.30
CA ASP A 371 -21.54 -29.11 25.53
C ASP A 371 -21.75 -28.21 26.76
N TYR A 372 -21.96 -26.92 26.50
CA TYR A 372 -22.20 -25.87 27.50
C TYR A 372 -23.70 -25.68 27.83
N THR A 373 -24.60 -26.56 27.37
CA THR A 373 -26.06 -26.38 27.49
C THR A 373 -26.51 -26.24 28.95
N GLY A 374 -26.85 -25.02 29.39
CA GLY A 374 -27.27 -24.74 30.76
C GLY A 374 -26.13 -24.72 31.79
N GLN A 375 -24.88 -24.55 31.35
CA GLN A 375 -23.77 -24.13 32.20
C GLN A 375 -23.76 -22.60 32.33
N THR A 376 -23.18 -22.09 33.41
CA THR A 376 -22.86 -20.68 33.59
C THR A 376 -21.35 -20.44 33.59
N ASP A 377 -20.94 -19.19 33.44
CA ASP A 377 -19.60 -18.71 33.75
C ASP A 377 -19.41 -18.56 35.28
N ILE A 378 -18.33 -17.91 35.72
CA ILE A 378 -18.01 -17.72 37.15
C ILE A 378 -18.94 -16.70 37.84
N ASP A 379 -19.42 -15.69 37.12
CA ASP A 379 -20.30 -14.65 37.67
C ASP A 379 -21.79 -15.02 37.59
N GLY A 380 -22.14 -16.08 36.84
CA GLY A 380 -23.49 -16.67 36.77
C GLY A 380 -24.21 -16.41 35.43
N GLU A 381 -23.52 -15.82 34.47
CA GLU A 381 -23.98 -15.54 33.11
C GLU A 381 -23.89 -16.82 32.25
N ALA A 382 -24.53 -16.86 31.06
CA ALA A 382 -24.61 -18.12 30.30
C ALA A 382 -23.24 -18.48 29.69
N ARG A 383 -22.81 -19.75 29.79
CA ARG A 383 -21.45 -20.19 29.40
C ARG A 383 -21.14 -20.23 27.88
N VAL A 384 -21.98 -19.57 27.09
CA VAL A 384 -21.80 -19.22 25.67
C VAL A 384 -22.63 -17.94 25.48
N MET A 385 -22.00 -16.77 25.57
CA MET A 385 -22.66 -15.48 25.29
C MET A 385 -22.55 -15.06 23.81
N GLY A 386 -21.53 -15.56 23.11
CA GLY A 386 -21.30 -15.32 21.68
C GLY A 386 -21.68 -16.51 20.78
N LYS A 387 -20.76 -16.85 19.87
CA LYS A 387 -20.80 -18.00 18.97
C LYS A 387 -20.30 -19.29 19.63
N PHE A 388 -19.31 -19.17 20.51
CA PHE A 388 -18.69 -20.23 21.30
C PHE A 388 -18.51 -19.75 22.75
N ALA A 389 -17.92 -20.59 23.61
CA ALA A 389 -17.49 -20.13 24.93
C ALA A 389 -16.19 -19.32 24.82
N ASP A 390 -16.01 -18.37 25.71
CA ASP A 390 -14.74 -17.64 25.87
C ASP A 390 -13.70 -18.53 26.54
N ILE A 391 -12.41 -18.28 26.27
CA ILE A 391 -11.31 -18.96 26.96
C ILE A 391 -11.19 -18.38 28.38
N GLY A 392 -11.24 -19.24 29.41
CA GLY A 392 -11.14 -18.84 30.82
C GLY A 392 -12.43 -19.07 31.62
N SER A 393 -12.52 -18.44 32.80
CA SER A 393 -13.67 -18.54 33.71
C SER A 393 -14.81 -17.57 33.42
N ASP A 394 -14.51 -16.50 32.70
CA ASP A 394 -15.36 -15.35 32.36
C ASP A 394 -16.05 -15.59 31.01
N GLU A 395 -17.18 -14.93 30.75
CA GLU A 395 -17.78 -14.75 29.41
C GLU A 395 -18.10 -13.26 29.19
N VAL A 396 -17.78 -12.70 28.03
CA VAL A 396 -18.07 -11.30 27.71
C VAL A 396 -19.10 -11.19 26.58
N PHE A 397 -20.30 -10.72 26.94
CA PHE A 397 -21.33 -10.38 25.97
C PHE A 397 -21.00 -9.07 25.24
N ILE A 398 -20.36 -9.19 24.07
CA ILE A 398 -20.27 -8.09 23.10
C ILE A 398 -21.67 -7.86 22.50
N LEU A 399 -22.21 -6.66 22.70
CA LEU A 399 -23.42 -6.21 21.99
C LEU A 399 -23.12 -6.06 20.50
N VAL A 400 -23.75 -6.89 19.67
CA VAL A 400 -23.65 -6.85 18.22
C VAL A 400 -24.97 -6.34 17.63
N TYR A 401 -24.96 -5.13 17.10
CA TYR A 401 -26.08 -4.51 16.41
C TYR A 401 -25.93 -4.59 14.88
N TYR A 402 -27.05 -4.44 14.18
CA TYR A 402 -27.15 -4.49 12.72
C TYR A 402 -27.83 -3.21 12.19
N MET A 403 -27.36 -2.75 11.02
CA MET A 403 -27.91 -1.63 10.24
C MET A 403 -28.42 -2.12 8.89
N ASP A 404 -29.59 -1.65 8.44
CA ASP A 404 -30.14 -1.91 7.10
C ASP A 404 -31.17 -0.83 6.67
N ASP A 405 -30.71 0.23 5.99
CA ASP A 405 -31.50 1.34 5.39
C ASP A 405 -32.45 0.88 4.24
N ASN A 406 -32.74 -0.44 4.16
CA ASN A 406 -33.59 -1.10 3.15
C ASN A 406 -34.30 -2.38 3.70
N ALA A 407 -34.46 -2.53 5.02
CA ALA A 407 -34.87 -3.79 5.66
C ALA A 407 -36.24 -4.35 5.15
N PRO A 408 -36.51 -5.68 5.19
CA PRO A 408 -37.76 -6.30 4.67
C PRO A 408 -39.08 -5.98 5.41
N GLY A 409 -39.43 -4.70 5.50
CA GLY A 409 -40.56 -4.12 6.21
C GLY A 409 -40.55 -2.59 6.20
N ASP A 410 -39.37 -2.00 6.01
CA ASP A 410 -39.12 -0.56 5.86
C ASP A 410 -39.83 0.05 4.63
N PRO A 411 -40.44 1.24 4.75
CA PRO A 411 -40.91 2.05 3.63
C PRO A 411 -39.76 2.85 2.97
N GLY A 412 -38.76 2.13 2.44
CA GLY A 412 -37.44 2.65 2.05
C GLY A 412 -37.36 3.75 0.96
N PRO A 413 -36.15 4.13 0.56
CA PRO A 413 -35.49 5.30 1.14
C PRO A 413 -36.23 6.63 0.95
N GLY A 414 -36.43 7.36 2.05
CA GLY A 414 -36.77 8.80 2.03
C GLY A 414 -37.90 9.30 2.96
N ASP A 415 -38.52 8.46 3.80
CA ASP A 415 -39.56 8.92 4.76
C ASP A 415 -39.05 8.88 6.21
N THR A 416 -38.40 9.97 6.64
CA THR A 416 -37.93 10.20 8.04
C THR A 416 -39.06 10.38 9.07
N GLY A 417 -40.25 9.83 8.80
CA GLY A 417 -41.42 9.86 9.66
C GLY A 417 -41.86 8.50 10.22
N VAL A 418 -41.25 7.37 9.82
CA VAL A 418 -41.69 6.01 10.19
C VAL A 418 -40.52 5.01 10.31
N SER A 419 -39.85 4.93 11.47
CA SER A 419 -38.97 3.79 11.80
C SER A 419 -39.76 2.56 12.28
N ASP A 420 -39.14 1.38 12.36
CA ASP A 420 -39.79 0.19 12.94
C ASP A 420 -40.05 0.39 14.46
N PRO A 421 -41.30 0.35 14.96
CA PRO A 421 -41.58 0.42 16.39
C PRO A 421 -41.05 -0.77 17.22
N LEU A 422 -40.33 -1.72 16.61
CA LEU A 422 -39.61 -2.83 17.24
C LEU A 422 -38.07 -2.74 17.11
N GLU A 423 -37.56 -1.69 16.44
CA GLU A 423 -36.13 -1.40 16.21
C GLU A 423 -35.27 -1.62 17.48
N ASP A 424 -34.48 -2.70 17.47
CA ASP A 424 -33.62 -3.12 18.59
C ASP A 424 -32.17 -3.47 18.17
N GLY A 425 -31.87 -3.29 16.89
CA GLY A 425 -30.58 -3.61 16.28
C GLY A 425 -30.31 -5.10 16.09
N SER A 426 -31.29 -5.98 16.32
CA SER A 426 -31.15 -7.40 16.01
C SER A 426 -31.16 -7.67 14.49
N PRO A 427 -30.71 -8.85 14.02
CA PRO A 427 -30.85 -9.25 12.60
C PRO A 427 -32.28 -9.36 12.05
N LEU A 428 -33.30 -9.08 12.87
CA LEU A 428 -34.72 -9.12 12.50
C LEU A 428 -35.39 -7.73 12.60
N HIS A 429 -34.85 -6.85 13.44
CA HIS A 429 -35.24 -5.46 13.62
C HIS A 429 -33.96 -4.61 13.70
N PRO A 430 -33.18 -4.52 12.58
CA PRO A 430 -31.98 -3.68 12.53
C PRO A 430 -32.35 -2.22 12.76
N PHE A 431 -31.34 -1.39 13.06
CA PHE A 431 -31.52 0.06 13.11
C PHE A 431 -31.54 0.67 11.70
N ASP A 432 -32.31 1.75 11.55
CA ASP A 432 -32.54 2.38 10.24
C ASP A 432 -31.41 3.38 9.86
N SER A 433 -30.70 4.00 10.83
CA SER A 433 -29.57 4.90 10.55
C SER A 433 -28.35 4.70 11.47
N ILE A 434 -27.14 4.89 10.94
CA ILE A 434 -25.85 4.55 11.60
C ILE A 434 -25.74 5.20 12.99
N GLN A 435 -26.16 6.46 13.13
CA GLN A 435 -26.14 7.18 14.39
C GLN A 435 -27.05 6.54 15.46
N GLU A 436 -28.17 5.90 15.09
CA GLU A 436 -29.12 5.37 16.08
C GLU A 436 -28.59 4.13 16.82
N ALA A 437 -27.80 3.26 16.19
CA ALA A 437 -27.05 2.25 16.95
C ALA A 437 -25.87 2.84 17.71
N ILE A 438 -25.19 3.89 17.20
CA ILE A 438 -24.12 4.55 17.97
C ILE A 438 -24.70 5.16 19.24
N ASP A 439 -25.87 5.78 19.18
CA ASP A 439 -26.63 6.30 20.32
C ASP A 439 -27.02 5.19 21.30
N ALA A 440 -27.60 4.09 20.80
CA ALA A 440 -28.02 2.92 21.59
C ALA A 440 -26.85 2.06 22.13
N SER A 441 -25.64 2.23 21.58
CA SER A 441 -24.45 1.47 21.98
C SER A 441 -23.78 1.98 23.25
N ALA A 442 -23.20 1.05 23.99
CA ALA A 442 -22.16 1.33 24.97
C ALA A 442 -20.76 1.18 24.33
N ASP A 443 -19.71 1.45 25.10
CA ASP A 443 -18.34 1.07 24.73
C ASP A 443 -18.24 -0.43 24.42
N GLN A 444 -17.29 -0.79 23.54
CA GLN A 444 -17.01 -2.15 23.06
C GLN A 444 -18.12 -2.81 22.23
N ALA A 445 -19.19 -2.09 21.87
CA ALA A 445 -20.20 -2.60 20.93
C ALA A 445 -19.65 -2.73 19.50
N ILE A 446 -20.20 -3.68 18.75
CA ILE A 446 -19.92 -3.88 17.33
C ILE A 446 -21.19 -3.58 16.53
N ILE A 447 -21.09 -2.65 15.57
CA ILE A 447 -22.17 -2.33 14.64
C ILE A 447 -21.82 -2.92 13.28
N ASN A 448 -22.54 -3.97 12.88
CA ASN A 448 -22.43 -4.58 11.55
C ASN A 448 -23.34 -3.83 10.57
N VAL A 449 -22.76 -3.23 9.54
CA VAL A 449 -23.51 -2.54 8.49
C VAL A 449 -23.71 -3.47 7.29
N ILE A 450 -24.98 -3.68 6.92
CA ILE A 450 -25.38 -4.52 5.78
C ILE A 450 -25.15 -3.75 4.48
N ASP A 451 -24.83 -4.47 3.41
CA ASP A 451 -24.54 -3.91 2.09
C ASP A 451 -25.66 -2.98 1.60
N GLY A 452 -25.30 -1.73 1.28
CA GLY A 452 -26.26 -0.66 1.01
C GLY A 452 -25.60 0.68 0.65
N THR A 453 -26.43 1.68 0.34
CA THR A 453 -26.00 3.08 0.16
C THR A 453 -26.77 3.94 1.14
N TYR A 454 -26.11 4.28 2.24
CA TYR A 454 -26.67 4.97 3.40
C TYR A 454 -26.71 6.47 3.13
N THR A 455 -27.90 7.07 3.29
CA THR A 455 -28.17 8.49 2.95
C THR A 455 -29.05 9.17 4.02
N GLY A 456 -29.35 10.46 3.87
CA GLY A 456 -30.28 11.14 4.77
C GLY A 456 -29.68 11.59 6.11
N LEU A 457 -30.51 11.69 7.15
CA LEU A 457 -30.08 12.07 8.51
C LEU A 457 -29.70 10.81 9.29
N GLY A 458 -28.74 10.91 10.22
CA GLY A 458 -28.20 9.77 10.96
C GLY A 458 -27.14 8.95 10.21
N ASN A 459 -27.07 9.10 8.89
CA ASN A 459 -26.04 8.49 8.01
C ASN A 459 -24.96 9.48 7.54
N ARG A 460 -24.92 10.70 8.08
CA ARG A 460 -23.86 11.71 7.89
C ARG A 460 -23.69 12.56 9.14
N ASP A 461 -22.57 13.27 9.22
CA ASP A 461 -22.09 13.99 10.41
C ASP A 461 -22.05 13.04 11.63
N ILE A 462 -21.61 11.80 11.41
CA ILE A 462 -21.67 10.69 12.38
C ILE A 462 -20.67 10.93 13.51
N ASP A 463 -21.16 11.11 14.74
CA ASP A 463 -20.39 11.40 15.96
C ASP A 463 -20.43 10.19 16.90
N PHE A 464 -19.26 9.73 17.33
CA PHE A 464 -19.11 8.57 18.22
C PHE A 464 -19.23 8.93 19.71
N TYR A 465 -19.30 10.22 20.05
CA TYR A 465 -19.36 10.73 21.44
C TYR A 465 -18.24 10.22 22.35
N GLY A 466 -17.07 9.91 21.79
CA GLY A 466 -15.92 9.33 22.49
C GLY A 466 -16.04 7.83 22.79
N LYS A 467 -17.12 7.17 22.35
CA LYS A 467 -17.38 5.75 22.64
C LYS A 467 -16.44 4.83 21.86
N ALA A 468 -15.92 3.81 22.53
CA ALA A 468 -15.04 2.79 21.96
C ALA A 468 -15.82 1.74 21.13
N ILE A 469 -16.43 2.16 20.02
CA ILE A 469 -17.28 1.32 19.16
C ILE A 469 -16.54 0.87 17.90
N THR A 470 -16.76 -0.39 17.48
CA THR A 470 -16.36 -0.87 16.16
C THR A 470 -17.53 -0.82 15.19
N LEU A 471 -17.54 0.15 14.29
CA LEU A 471 -18.44 0.23 13.13
C LEU A 471 -17.78 -0.46 11.93
N ARG A 472 -18.43 -1.44 11.30
CA ARG A 472 -17.85 -2.19 10.17
C ARG A 472 -18.86 -2.60 9.11
N SER A 473 -18.44 -2.55 7.84
CA SER A 473 -19.17 -3.18 6.73
C SER A 473 -19.07 -4.70 6.79
N LEU A 474 -20.13 -5.41 6.41
CA LEU A 474 -20.11 -6.88 6.30
C LEU A 474 -19.32 -7.40 5.09
N ASN A 475 -19.37 -6.72 3.95
CA ASN A 475 -18.70 -7.16 2.71
C ASN A 475 -17.74 -6.11 2.12
N GLY A 476 -17.20 -5.22 2.96
CA GLY A 476 -16.18 -4.24 2.59
C GLY A 476 -16.70 -3.01 1.83
N PRO A 477 -15.79 -2.11 1.38
CA PRO A 477 -16.16 -0.76 0.96
C PRO A 477 -16.96 -0.74 -0.35
N ALA A 478 -16.69 -1.68 -1.26
CA ALA A 478 -17.37 -1.76 -2.55
C ALA A 478 -18.89 -2.05 -2.43
N ASN A 479 -19.35 -2.57 -1.30
CA ASN A 479 -20.75 -2.95 -1.08
C ASN A 479 -21.45 -2.08 -0.02
N CYS A 480 -20.71 -1.28 0.75
CA CYS A 480 -21.27 -0.43 1.81
C CYS A 480 -20.77 1.02 1.63
N ILE A 481 -21.67 1.88 1.16
CA ILE A 481 -21.40 3.26 0.76
C ILE A 481 -22.13 4.20 1.71
N ILE A 482 -21.43 5.20 2.23
CA ILE A 482 -21.98 6.37 2.90
C ILE A 482 -21.94 7.53 1.90
N ASP A 483 -23.11 7.92 1.38
CA ASP A 483 -23.24 9.04 0.44
C ASP A 483 -23.86 10.23 1.16
N CYS A 484 -23.05 11.27 1.35
CA CYS A 484 -23.43 12.45 2.13
C CYS A 484 -24.35 13.42 1.35
N GLU A 485 -24.72 13.12 0.10
CA GLU A 485 -25.64 13.89 -0.75
C GLU A 485 -25.19 15.33 -1.09
N GLY A 486 -23.90 15.67 -0.91
CA GLY A 486 -23.41 17.04 -1.03
C GLY A 486 -23.59 17.90 0.23
N LEU A 487 -23.78 17.28 1.40
CA LEU A 487 -24.09 17.93 2.68
C LEU A 487 -23.27 17.33 3.84
N GLY A 488 -22.73 18.18 4.72
CA GLY A 488 -22.07 17.72 5.94
C GLY A 488 -20.78 16.95 5.67
N ARG A 489 -20.38 16.06 6.59
CA ARG A 489 -19.29 15.08 6.37
C ARG A 489 -19.76 13.65 6.58
N GLY A 490 -18.93 12.65 6.26
CA GLY A 490 -19.19 11.27 6.65
C GLY A 490 -19.08 11.09 8.17
N PHE A 491 -17.84 11.11 8.66
CA PHE A 491 -17.51 10.90 10.08
C PHE A 491 -16.94 12.16 10.74
N ASP A 492 -17.33 12.39 12.01
CA ASP A 492 -16.91 13.53 12.81
C ASP A 492 -16.39 13.09 14.18
N PHE A 493 -15.07 12.97 14.31
CA PHE A 493 -14.41 12.56 15.54
C PHE A 493 -13.90 13.80 16.28
N HIS A 494 -14.56 14.18 17.36
CA HIS A 494 -14.24 15.40 18.11
C HIS A 494 -14.46 15.31 19.63
N SER A 495 -14.83 14.14 20.13
CA SER A 495 -15.26 13.93 21.52
C SER A 495 -14.20 13.21 22.36
N GLY A 496 -13.00 13.00 21.80
CA GLY A 496 -11.87 12.33 22.45
C GLY A 496 -11.80 10.84 22.14
N GLU A 497 -12.32 10.44 20.97
CA GLU A 497 -12.25 9.08 20.45
C GLU A 497 -10.81 8.56 20.48
N THR A 498 -10.62 7.30 20.88
CA THR A 498 -9.30 6.64 20.92
C THR A 498 -9.19 5.58 19.81
N GLN A 499 -8.04 4.93 19.71
CA GLN A 499 -7.80 3.79 18.80
C GLN A 499 -8.68 2.56 19.11
N GLN A 500 -9.54 2.59 20.13
CA GLN A 500 -10.62 1.60 20.32
C GLN A 500 -11.92 1.95 19.57
N THR A 501 -11.97 3.13 18.95
CA THR A 501 -13.02 3.57 18.02
C THR A 501 -12.58 3.19 16.62
N ILE A 502 -13.33 2.35 15.92
CA ILE A 502 -12.89 1.73 14.66
C ILE A 502 -13.96 1.89 13.59
N VAL A 503 -13.56 2.36 12.40
CA VAL A 503 -14.34 2.33 11.17
C VAL A 503 -13.64 1.42 10.16
N ASP A 504 -14.23 0.26 9.86
CA ASP A 504 -13.64 -0.76 8.97
C ASP A 504 -14.51 -1.02 7.72
N GLY A 505 -13.96 -0.74 6.53
CA GLY A 505 -14.49 -1.23 5.26
C GLY A 505 -15.63 -0.42 4.62
N PHE A 506 -15.62 0.92 4.67
CA PHE A 506 -16.66 1.76 4.05
C PHE A 506 -16.15 2.56 2.84
N THR A 507 -17.00 2.77 1.83
CA THR A 507 -16.83 3.92 0.92
C THR A 507 -17.50 5.15 1.52
N VAL A 508 -16.81 6.30 1.54
CA VAL A 508 -17.38 7.59 1.98
C VAL A 508 -17.28 8.60 0.84
N THR A 509 -18.42 9.15 0.42
CA THR A 509 -18.49 10.00 -0.76
C THR A 509 -19.47 11.18 -0.67
N ASN A 510 -19.26 12.15 -1.57
CA ASN A 510 -20.05 13.38 -1.74
C ASN A 510 -20.20 14.26 -0.48
N GLY A 511 -19.36 14.11 0.55
CA GLY A 511 -19.32 15.03 1.69
C GLY A 511 -18.98 16.46 1.27
N GLN A 512 -19.59 17.45 1.91
CA GLN A 512 -19.28 18.87 1.68
C GLN A 512 -19.43 19.67 2.98
N ALA A 513 -18.30 19.85 3.67
CA ALA A 513 -18.17 20.54 4.95
C ALA A 513 -17.25 21.77 4.85
N ASP A 514 -17.03 22.49 5.96
CA ASP A 514 -15.99 23.54 6.05
C ASP A 514 -14.56 22.96 6.12
N SER A 515 -14.41 21.74 6.66
CA SER A 515 -13.19 20.92 6.63
C SER A 515 -13.53 19.44 6.78
N GLY A 516 -12.70 18.55 6.19
CA GLY A 516 -12.82 17.10 6.29
C GLY A 516 -14.17 16.55 5.81
N GLY A 517 -14.39 16.56 4.49
CA GLY A 517 -15.67 16.16 3.90
C GLY A 517 -15.98 14.66 4.05
N ALA A 518 -14.97 13.79 4.02
CA ALA A 518 -15.18 12.37 4.34
C ALA A 518 -15.05 12.13 5.84
N VAL A 519 -13.94 12.63 6.41
CA VAL A 519 -13.59 12.49 7.82
C VAL A 519 -13.01 13.78 8.35
N ARG A 520 -13.54 14.24 9.49
CA ARG A 520 -12.90 15.26 10.33
C ARG A 520 -12.45 14.61 11.63
N CYS A 521 -11.20 14.84 12.04
CA CYS A 521 -10.64 14.32 13.28
C CYS A 521 -9.99 15.44 14.09
N LEU A 522 -10.54 15.76 15.24
CA LEU A 522 -10.19 16.91 16.08
C LEU A 522 -9.86 16.44 17.50
N ASN A 523 -8.58 16.55 17.90
CA ASN A 523 -8.06 16.17 19.23
C ASN A 523 -8.49 14.74 19.65
N SER A 524 -8.55 13.84 18.67
CA SER A 524 -9.05 12.46 18.76
C SER A 524 -8.17 11.54 17.90
N SER A 525 -8.22 10.23 18.12
CA SER A 525 -7.33 9.22 17.51
C SER A 525 -8.03 7.89 17.12
N PRO A 526 -9.15 7.93 16.38
CA PRO A 526 -9.86 6.73 15.90
C PRO A 526 -9.03 5.94 14.88
N GLN A 527 -9.40 4.68 14.63
CA GLN A 527 -8.90 3.89 13.51
C GLN A 527 -9.81 4.02 12.28
N ILE A 528 -9.21 4.25 11.11
CA ILE A 528 -9.86 4.26 9.80
C ILE A 528 -9.19 3.18 8.95
N LYS A 529 -9.96 2.16 8.57
CA LYS A 529 -9.40 0.89 8.10
C LYS A 529 -10.12 0.36 6.86
N ASN A 530 -9.37 -0.11 5.87
CA ASN A 530 -9.90 -0.69 4.62
C ASN A 530 -10.94 0.19 3.89
N CYS A 531 -10.88 1.52 4.04
CA CYS A 531 -11.91 2.44 3.54
C CYS A 531 -11.58 3.00 2.15
N VAL A 532 -12.60 3.51 1.44
CA VAL A 532 -12.45 4.22 0.16
C VAL A 532 -13.03 5.62 0.29
N ILE A 533 -12.18 6.64 0.24
CA ILE A 533 -12.56 8.04 0.42
C ILE A 533 -12.53 8.73 -0.94
N SER A 534 -13.68 9.21 -1.44
CA SER A 534 -13.74 9.78 -2.79
C SER A 534 -14.75 10.91 -2.98
N LYS A 535 -14.38 11.92 -3.77
CA LYS A 535 -15.25 13.05 -4.22
C LYS A 535 -15.77 13.99 -3.12
N ASN A 536 -15.33 13.83 -1.87
CA ASN A 536 -15.67 14.72 -0.76
C ASN A 536 -14.97 16.09 -0.88
N LYS A 537 -15.47 17.11 -0.17
CA LYS A 537 -15.02 18.51 -0.28
C LYS A 537 -15.02 19.25 1.08
N PRO A 538 -14.12 20.24 1.29
CA PRO A 538 -12.97 20.57 0.44
C PRO A 538 -11.97 19.41 0.34
N ASP A 539 -11.84 18.64 1.41
CA ASP A 539 -10.82 17.59 1.58
C ASP A 539 -11.47 16.22 1.84
N GLY A 540 -10.69 15.15 1.68
CA GLY A 540 -11.08 13.80 2.10
C GLY A 540 -11.00 13.67 3.62
N ILE A 541 -9.77 13.61 4.13
CA ILE A 541 -9.48 13.57 5.58
C ILE A 541 -8.90 14.91 6.01
N TRP A 542 -9.38 15.42 7.15
CA TRP A 542 -8.79 16.57 7.84
C TRP A 542 -8.47 16.21 9.30
N THR A 543 -7.28 16.57 9.78
CA THR A 543 -6.83 16.30 11.16
C THR A 543 -6.34 17.53 11.92
N GLU A 544 -6.58 17.57 13.23
CA GLU A 544 -5.97 18.50 14.20
C GLU A 544 -5.70 17.74 15.51
N GLY A 545 -4.51 17.93 16.10
CA GLY A 545 -4.08 17.21 17.31
C GLY A 545 -3.46 15.84 16.99
N ASP A 546 -3.57 14.89 17.93
CA ASP A 546 -2.93 13.56 17.86
C ASP A 546 -3.32 12.78 16.59
N GLY A 547 -4.59 12.90 16.18
CA GLY A 547 -5.10 12.49 14.88
C GLY A 547 -5.26 10.98 14.66
N ALA A 548 -5.85 10.62 13.52
CA ALA A 548 -6.35 9.26 13.26
C ALA A 548 -5.25 8.25 12.89
N LEU A 549 -5.47 6.99 13.25
CA LEU A 549 -4.69 5.85 12.79
C LEU A 549 -5.31 5.30 11.50
N ILE A 550 -4.52 5.23 10.42
CA ILE A 550 -4.91 4.52 9.20
C ILE A 550 -4.35 3.10 9.26
N ALA A 551 -5.19 2.12 8.92
CA ALA A 551 -4.86 0.70 8.96
C ALA A 551 -5.36 -0.05 7.72
N GLY A 552 -4.77 -1.23 7.47
CA GLY A 552 -5.18 -2.11 6.36
C GLY A 552 -4.94 -1.48 4.98
N ASN A 553 -5.89 -1.69 4.05
CA ASN A 553 -5.75 -1.23 2.66
C ASN A 553 -6.78 -0.13 2.32
N THR A 554 -6.39 1.12 2.53
CA THR A 554 -7.27 2.30 2.35
C THR A 554 -6.99 2.99 1.01
N GLN A 555 -8.00 3.59 0.39
CA GLN A 555 -7.91 4.30 -0.90
C GLN A 555 -8.42 5.74 -0.76
N VAL A 556 -7.75 6.68 -1.42
CA VAL A 556 -8.09 8.11 -1.40
C VAL A 556 -8.09 8.65 -2.82
N ILE A 557 -9.27 8.95 -3.35
CA ILE A 557 -9.51 9.18 -4.79
C ILE A 557 -10.08 10.58 -5.02
N SER A 558 -9.33 11.42 -5.75
CA SER A 558 -9.67 12.83 -6.01
C SER A 558 -9.91 13.65 -4.73
N ASN A 559 -9.18 13.35 -3.64
CA ASN A 559 -9.47 13.82 -2.28
C ASN A 559 -8.18 14.04 -1.49
N ASN A 560 -7.99 15.24 -0.93
CA ASN A 560 -6.74 15.57 -0.23
C ASN A 560 -6.74 15.07 1.22
N LEU A 561 -5.53 14.83 1.75
CA LEU A 561 -5.25 14.64 3.18
C LEU A 561 -4.69 15.95 3.73
N THR A 562 -5.30 16.50 4.79
CA THR A 562 -5.09 17.91 5.19
C THR A 562 -5.19 18.14 6.70
N GLY A 563 -4.83 19.35 7.13
CA GLY A 563 -4.92 19.78 8.52
C GLY A 563 -3.58 19.71 9.27
N SER A 564 -3.53 20.35 10.43
CA SER A 564 -2.31 20.51 11.23
C SER A 564 -2.07 19.38 12.25
N GLY A 565 -2.87 18.31 12.21
CA GLY A 565 -2.68 17.11 13.01
C GLY A 565 -1.74 16.10 12.36
N THR A 566 -1.84 14.86 12.83
CA THR A 566 -1.09 13.71 12.33
C THR A 566 -2.02 12.62 11.80
N LEU A 567 -1.58 11.87 10.80
CA LEU A 567 -2.10 10.55 10.46
C LEU A 567 -1.04 9.51 10.83
N GLN A 568 -1.39 8.56 11.69
CA GLN A 568 -0.51 7.45 12.06
C GLN A 568 -0.76 6.26 11.12
N LEU A 569 0.26 5.47 10.81
CA LEU A 569 0.17 4.29 9.94
C LEU A 569 0.64 3.03 10.69
N GLU A 570 -0.17 1.97 10.71
CA GLU A 570 0.27 0.66 11.23
C GLU A 570 1.26 -0.03 10.26
N PRO A 571 2.15 -0.92 10.75
CA PRO A 571 2.95 -1.79 9.88
C PRO A 571 2.07 -2.57 8.89
N ASN A 572 2.50 -2.62 7.62
CA ASN A 572 1.75 -3.21 6.48
C ASN A 572 0.48 -2.44 6.05
N THR A 573 0.23 -1.23 6.59
CA THR A 573 -0.81 -0.34 6.04
C THR A 573 -0.46 0.08 4.62
N VAL A 574 -1.46 0.15 3.74
CA VAL A 574 -1.33 0.71 2.39
C VAL A 574 -2.36 1.82 2.23
N ILE A 575 -1.90 3.01 1.82
CA ILE A 575 -2.75 4.11 1.35
C ILE A 575 -2.54 4.26 -0.15
N ASN A 576 -3.57 3.99 -0.94
CA ASN A 576 -3.54 4.14 -2.40
C ASN A 576 -4.10 5.51 -2.77
N MET A 577 -3.25 6.38 -3.33
CA MET A 577 -3.58 7.75 -3.70
C MET A 577 -3.82 7.82 -5.20
N HIS A 578 -4.99 8.35 -5.61
CA HIS A 578 -5.37 8.48 -7.01
C HIS A 578 -5.86 9.90 -7.33
N GLY A 579 -4.97 10.76 -7.84
CA GLY A 579 -5.25 12.17 -8.08
C GLY A 579 -5.56 12.94 -6.79
N SER A 580 -4.79 12.66 -5.74
CA SER A 580 -5.03 13.03 -4.35
C SER A 580 -3.73 13.48 -3.71
N ASN A 581 -3.72 14.62 -3.01
CA ASN A 581 -2.50 15.25 -2.50
C ASN A 581 -2.42 15.26 -0.96
N ILE A 582 -1.22 15.48 -0.42
CA ILE A 582 -0.92 15.41 1.02
C ILE A 582 -0.42 16.76 1.54
N PHE A 583 -1.14 17.31 2.52
CA PHE A 583 -0.88 18.59 3.18
C PHE A 583 -1.03 18.47 4.71
N CYS A 584 -0.72 17.31 5.27
CA CYS A 584 -0.75 17.01 6.71
C CYS A 584 0.38 16.05 7.09
N ASN A 585 0.68 15.92 8.38
CA ASN A 585 1.77 15.05 8.82
C ASN A 585 1.38 13.56 8.76
N LEU A 586 2.27 12.69 8.27
CA LEU A 586 2.10 11.24 8.28
C LEU A 586 3.26 10.60 9.06
N PHE A 587 2.95 9.67 9.97
CA PHE A 587 3.93 9.01 10.83
C PHE A 587 3.73 7.49 10.89
N GLY A 588 4.81 6.73 10.86
CA GLY A 588 4.82 5.27 11.08
C GLY A 588 4.95 4.42 9.80
N PRO A 589 5.21 3.11 9.93
CA PRO A 589 5.78 2.28 8.87
C PRO A 589 4.73 1.69 7.88
N GLY A 590 3.80 2.52 7.42
CA GLY A 590 2.92 2.19 6.30
C GLY A 590 3.52 2.57 4.94
N THR A 591 2.85 2.16 3.87
CA THR A 591 3.22 2.49 2.49
C THR A 591 2.18 3.40 1.84
N ILE A 592 2.62 4.51 1.28
CA ILE A 592 1.86 5.33 0.34
C ILE A 592 2.12 4.78 -1.07
N LYS A 593 1.08 4.45 -1.82
CA LYS A 593 1.18 3.99 -3.22
C LYS A 593 0.47 4.95 -4.17
N VAL A 594 1.08 5.23 -5.30
CA VAL A 594 0.54 6.06 -6.38
C VAL A 594 0.69 5.31 -7.69
N SER A 595 -0.42 5.08 -8.40
CA SER A 595 -0.40 4.35 -9.67
C SER A 595 0.12 5.19 -10.83
N ILE A 596 0.53 4.50 -11.90
CA ILE A 596 0.71 5.09 -13.22
C ILE A 596 -0.46 6.03 -13.58
N TYR A 597 -0.13 7.11 -14.32
CA TYR A 597 -1.06 8.17 -14.76
C TYR A 597 -1.60 9.11 -13.66
N THR A 598 -1.19 9.00 -12.39
CA THR A 598 -1.53 9.98 -11.36
C THR A 598 -0.31 10.59 -10.69
N GLU A 599 -0.27 11.93 -10.63
CA GLU A 599 0.68 12.68 -9.80
C GLU A 599 0.28 12.64 -8.33
N LEU A 600 1.29 12.66 -7.44
CA LEU A 600 1.14 12.95 -6.02
C LEU A 600 1.94 14.21 -5.67
N ILE A 601 1.25 15.26 -5.21
CA ILE A 601 1.88 16.42 -4.60
C ILE A 601 1.88 16.24 -3.07
N ILE A 602 3.06 16.37 -2.47
CA ILE A 602 3.23 16.57 -1.02
C ILE A 602 3.66 18.03 -0.83
N GLY A 603 2.92 18.80 -0.03
CA GLY A 603 3.14 20.24 0.13
C GLY A 603 2.69 20.81 1.47
N GLY A 604 2.86 22.13 1.63
CA GLY A 604 2.78 22.81 2.92
C GLY A 604 3.87 22.36 3.90
N ASP A 605 3.76 22.77 5.17
CA ASP A 605 4.70 22.39 6.24
C ASP A 605 4.62 20.90 6.67
N ALA A 606 4.27 19.98 5.75
CA ALA A 606 3.98 18.57 6.07
C ALA A 606 5.23 17.76 6.42
N ILE A 607 5.15 16.98 7.50
CA ILE A 607 6.20 16.06 7.94
C ILE A 607 5.75 14.61 7.65
N ILE A 608 6.53 13.89 6.85
CA ILE A 608 6.32 12.49 6.49
C ILE A 608 7.46 11.67 7.11
N ASP A 609 7.22 10.96 8.21
CA ASP A 609 8.24 10.17 8.92
C ASP A 609 7.81 8.70 9.04
N LEU A 610 8.29 7.87 8.11
CA LEU A 610 7.83 6.48 7.96
C LEU A 610 8.64 5.46 8.79
N TYR A 611 9.30 5.92 9.86
CA TYR A 611 10.16 5.11 10.70
C TYR A 611 9.46 3.88 11.30
N ASN A 612 10.13 2.73 11.25
CA ASN A 612 9.71 1.49 11.90
C ASN A 612 10.47 1.30 13.24
N PRO A 613 9.80 1.32 14.40
CA PRO A 613 10.44 1.16 15.71
C PRO A 613 10.86 -0.28 16.02
N ASP A 614 10.23 -1.29 15.38
CA ASP A 614 10.48 -2.71 15.64
C ASP A 614 11.61 -3.29 14.77
N ASP A 615 11.71 -2.83 13.51
CA ASP A 615 12.89 -3.05 12.66
C ASP A 615 13.29 -1.76 11.92
N PRO A 616 14.30 -1.02 12.42
CA PRO A 616 14.84 0.20 11.78
C PRO A 616 15.41 0.04 10.37
N ASN A 617 15.44 -1.18 9.82
CA ASN A 617 15.84 -1.46 8.44
C ASN A 617 14.62 -1.67 7.51
N ALA A 618 13.41 -1.75 8.06
CA ALA A 618 12.15 -2.05 7.37
C ALA A 618 11.12 -0.92 7.58
N ASN A 619 11.55 0.32 7.35
CA ASN A 619 10.69 1.50 7.37
C ASN A 619 9.61 1.45 6.28
N GLY A 620 8.55 2.24 6.47
CA GLY A 620 7.49 2.44 5.48
C GLY A 620 7.97 3.10 4.20
N GLY A 621 7.09 3.15 3.19
CA GLY A 621 7.45 3.51 1.82
C GLY A 621 6.59 4.59 1.17
N ILE A 622 7.17 5.24 0.16
CA ILE A 622 6.49 6.06 -0.84
C ILE A 622 6.79 5.41 -2.19
N GLU A 623 5.83 4.68 -2.73
CA GLU A 623 5.94 3.98 -4.02
C GLU A 623 5.12 4.74 -5.08
N CYS A 624 5.79 5.49 -5.96
CA CYS A 624 5.13 6.26 -7.01
C CYS A 624 5.49 5.73 -8.41
N GLU A 625 4.51 5.08 -9.04
CA GLU A 625 4.53 4.75 -10.47
C GLU A 625 4.11 5.94 -11.35
N GLY A 626 3.59 7.02 -10.76
CA GLY A 626 3.43 8.34 -11.38
C GLY A 626 4.40 9.37 -10.81
N PRO A 627 4.33 10.64 -11.24
CA PRO A 627 5.20 11.70 -10.73
C PRO A 627 5.00 11.99 -9.24
N LEU A 628 6.09 12.20 -8.51
CA LEU A 628 6.09 12.72 -7.14
C LEU A 628 6.58 14.18 -7.15
N GLN A 629 5.75 15.13 -6.71
CA GLN A 629 6.18 16.51 -6.45
C GLN A 629 6.25 16.79 -4.95
N VAL A 630 7.34 17.42 -4.51
CA VAL A 630 7.57 17.85 -3.12
C VAL A 630 7.94 19.33 -3.11
N THR A 631 7.16 20.17 -2.43
CA THR A 631 7.25 21.65 -2.47
C THR A 631 6.90 22.24 -1.09
N ASP A 632 6.87 23.57 -0.95
CA ASP A 632 6.35 24.31 0.22
C ASP A 632 6.97 23.93 1.60
N ASN A 633 8.27 23.61 1.65
CA ASN A 633 9.05 23.32 2.87
C ASN A 633 8.75 21.96 3.57
N VAL A 634 8.30 20.95 2.82
CA VAL A 634 8.03 19.58 3.31
C VAL A 634 9.27 18.91 3.93
N GLN A 635 9.04 18.02 4.91
CA GLN A 635 10.09 17.21 5.54
C GLN A 635 9.79 15.71 5.36
N ILE A 636 10.55 15.00 4.53
CA ILE A 636 10.43 13.54 4.34
C ILE A 636 11.59 12.85 5.07
N ARG A 637 11.28 11.97 6.03
CA ARG A 637 12.26 11.30 6.87
C ARG A 637 12.04 9.80 6.97
N ASN A 638 13.14 9.09 7.13
CA ASN A 638 13.18 7.64 7.39
C ASN A 638 12.39 6.78 6.37
N ALA A 639 12.16 7.24 5.14
CA ALA A 639 11.29 6.56 4.18
C ALA A 639 12.08 5.72 3.14
N ASN A 640 11.44 4.67 2.61
CA ASN A 640 11.83 4.01 1.36
C ASN A 640 11.06 4.67 0.20
N ILE A 641 11.72 5.51 -0.60
CA ILE A 641 11.12 6.30 -1.68
C ILE A 641 11.49 5.64 -3.02
N ASP A 642 10.57 4.88 -3.59
CA ASP A 642 10.74 4.16 -4.85
C ASP A 642 9.86 4.83 -5.93
N VAL A 643 10.49 5.50 -6.90
CA VAL A 643 9.82 6.41 -7.84
C VAL A 643 10.21 6.14 -9.29
N ILE A 644 9.38 6.59 -10.24
CA ILE A 644 9.75 6.70 -11.66
C ILE A 644 10.30 8.10 -11.99
N VAL A 645 9.55 9.14 -11.61
CA VAL A 645 9.92 10.57 -11.75
C VAL A 645 9.64 11.27 -10.43
N ALA A 646 10.53 12.18 -10.01
CA ALA A 646 10.27 13.05 -8.86
C ALA A 646 10.92 14.43 -9.00
N SER A 647 10.23 15.47 -8.51
CA SER A 647 10.78 16.81 -8.29
C SER A 647 10.68 17.18 -6.82
N ILE A 648 11.78 17.64 -6.23
CA ILE A 648 11.87 18.07 -4.83
C ILE A 648 12.41 19.49 -4.79
N GLU A 649 11.62 20.42 -4.24
CA GLU A 649 11.79 21.87 -4.39
C GLU A 649 11.60 22.61 -3.04
N ASP A 650 11.66 23.94 -3.08
CA ASP A 650 11.20 24.87 -2.02
C ASP A 650 11.60 24.56 -0.56
N ASN A 651 12.90 24.61 -0.27
CA ASN A 651 13.48 24.45 1.09
C ASN A 651 13.11 23.15 1.82
N SER A 652 12.67 22.11 1.09
CA SER A 652 12.31 20.82 1.68
C SER A 652 13.52 20.09 2.28
N ASP A 653 13.28 19.20 3.25
CA ASP A 653 14.29 18.31 3.88
C ASP A 653 13.97 16.86 3.53
N VAL A 654 14.94 16.15 2.94
CA VAL A 654 14.88 14.71 2.69
C VAL A 654 16.02 14.02 3.43
N SER A 655 15.72 13.42 4.58
CA SER A 655 16.76 12.88 5.47
C SER A 655 16.53 11.42 5.91
N TYR A 656 17.64 10.67 6.06
CA TYR A 656 17.64 9.24 6.41
C TYR A 656 16.83 8.33 5.48
N CYS A 657 16.53 8.77 4.26
CA CYS A 657 15.71 8.03 3.30
C CYS A 657 16.55 7.11 2.40
N ARG A 658 15.98 5.98 2.01
CA ARG A 658 16.46 5.18 0.87
C ARG A 658 15.68 5.64 -0.35
N ILE A 659 16.35 6.09 -1.40
CA ILE A 659 15.72 6.55 -2.64
C ILE A 659 16.11 5.59 -3.76
N SER A 660 15.14 5.08 -4.52
CA SER A 660 15.39 4.27 -5.72
C SER A 660 14.61 4.80 -6.91
N VAL A 661 15.21 4.75 -8.10
CA VAL A 661 14.60 5.23 -9.35
C VAL A 661 14.46 4.06 -10.32
N SER A 662 13.23 3.59 -10.54
CA SER A 662 12.92 2.27 -11.14
C SER A 662 12.86 2.27 -12.68
N SER A 663 13.31 1.19 -13.34
CA SER A 663 13.65 1.12 -14.78
C SER A 663 12.49 1.30 -15.78
N THR A 664 11.24 1.29 -15.33
CA THR A 664 10.03 1.03 -16.15
C THR A 664 9.55 2.14 -17.08
N ALA A 665 10.21 3.30 -17.16
CA ALA A 665 9.88 4.40 -18.08
C ALA A 665 11.12 4.96 -18.81
N PRO A 666 10.98 5.57 -20.00
CA PRO A 666 12.12 6.08 -20.76
C PRO A 666 12.76 7.36 -20.19
N TYR A 667 12.05 8.11 -19.34
CA TYR A 667 12.50 9.40 -18.81
C TYR A 667 12.51 9.46 -17.28
N GLY A 668 13.22 8.53 -16.63
CA GLY A 668 13.45 8.63 -15.20
C GLY A 668 14.34 9.83 -14.85
N GLN A 669 13.71 10.96 -14.55
CA GLN A 669 14.32 12.18 -14.03
C GLN A 669 14.04 12.28 -12.52
N PHE A 670 15.08 12.36 -11.71
CA PHE A 670 14.98 12.73 -10.31
C PHE A 670 15.62 14.10 -10.13
N PHE A 671 14.80 15.11 -9.80
CA PHE A 671 15.22 16.50 -9.65
C PHE A 671 15.25 16.93 -8.18
N ILE A 672 16.33 17.59 -7.78
CA ILE A 672 16.48 18.29 -6.50
C ILE A 672 16.81 19.75 -6.78
N GLY A 673 15.97 20.66 -6.31
CA GLY A 673 16.16 22.11 -6.46
C GLY A 673 17.23 22.70 -5.51
N PRO A 674 17.76 23.90 -5.82
CA PRO A 674 18.98 24.45 -5.22
C PRO A 674 18.91 24.80 -3.72
N ASN A 675 17.71 24.80 -3.13
CA ASN A 675 17.47 25.15 -1.72
C ASN A 675 17.11 23.93 -0.84
N VAL A 676 17.07 22.72 -1.40
CA VAL A 676 16.65 21.50 -0.68
C VAL A 676 17.80 20.95 0.17
N ASP A 677 17.50 20.55 1.41
CA ASP A 677 18.42 19.83 2.28
C ASP A 677 18.25 18.32 2.08
N VAL A 678 19.34 17.61 1.79
CA VAL A 678 19.36 16.15 1.63
C VAL A 678 20.49 15.56 2.48
N THR A 679 20.15 14.78 3.51
CA THR A 679 21.17 14.27 4.45
C THR A 679 21.00 12.81 4.88
N TYR A 680 22.13 12.10 4.97
CA TYR A 680 22.19 10.68 5.35
C TYR A 680 21.40 9.71 4.45
N CYS A 681 21.03 10.14 3.24
CA CYS A 681 20.22 9.36 2.30
C CYS A 681 21.04 8.36 1.49
N VAL A 682 20.38 7.30 1.01
CA VAL A 682 20.98 6.26 0.15
C VAL A 682 20.25 6.22 -1.19
N PHE A 683 20.84 6.80 -2.22
CA PHE A 683 20.36 6.80 -3.59
C PHE A 683 20.73 5.49 -4.31
N ASN A 684 19.80 4.96 -5.10
CA ASN A 684 19.94 3.74 -5.88
C ASN A 684 19.34 4.00 -7.28
N GLY A 685 20.17 4.53 -8.18
CA GLY A 685 19.76 4.83 -9.56
C GLY A 685 19.99 3.66 -10.50
N ASP A 686 19.12 3.49 -11.50
CA ASP A 686 19.48 2.70 -12.68
C ASP A 686 20.44 3.48 -13.57
N GLY A 687 21.39 2.77 -14.19
CA GLY A 687 22.59 3.32 -14.81
C GLY A 687 22.37 3.84 -16.21
N ASP A 688 21.12 4.23 -16.52
CA ASP A 688 20.67 4.82 -17.78
C ASP A 688 19.74 6.03 -17.53
N ARG A 689 19.69 6.52 -16.29
CA ARG A 689 18.73 7.53 -15.81
C ARG A 689 19.37 8.86 -15.44
N TYR A 690 18.56 9.91 -15.35
CA TYR A 690 19.02 11.26 -15.05
C TYR A 690 18.74 11.60 -13.58
N VAL A 691 19.78 11.95 -12.84
CA VAL A 691 19.67 12.48 -11.47
C VAL A 691 20.24 13.89 -11.49
N ASN A 692 19.35 14.86 -11.63
CA ASN A 692 19.67 16.28 -11.58
C ASN A 692 19.56 16.77 -10.14
N MET A 693 20.62 17.40 -9.64
CA MET A 693 20.60 18.07 -8.35
C MET A 693 21.00 19.52 -8.63
N GLU A 694 20.07 20.34 -9.15
CA GLU A 694 20.39 21.63 -9.76
C GLU A 694 20.98 22.59 -8.70
N PRO A 695 22.30 22.88 -8.74
CA PRO A 695 22.98 23.60 -7.69
C PRO A 695 23.12 25.08 -8.04
N SER A 696 22.16 25.64 -8.80
CA SER A 696 22.27 27.00 -9.38
C SER A 696 22.34 28.12 -8.34
N THR A 697 22.04 27.83 -7.07
CA THR A 697 22.57 28.59 -5.93
C THR A 697 23.11 27.67 -4.83
N TYR A 698 24.29 28.02 -4.30
CA TYR A 698 24.97 27.43 -3.14
C TYR A 698 24.20 27.62 -1.81
N VAL A 699 23.04 26.98 -1.65
CA VAL A 699 22.11 27.19 -0.51
C VAL A 699 21.78 25.89 0.23
N GLY A 700 21.26 24.86 -0.46
CA GLY A 700 20.89 23.58 0.15
C GLY A 700 22.08 22.71 0.60
N ILE A 701 21.87 21.91 1.65
CA ILE A 701 22.87 21.03 2.27
C ILE A 701 22.79 19.61 1.67
N PHE A 702 23.91 19.10 1.15
CA PHE A 702 24.02 17.71 0.69
C PHE A 702 25.13 16.96 1.47
N GLU A 703 24.79 16.38 2.63
CA GLU A 703 25.76 15.80 3.58
C GLU A 703 25.56 14.31 3.88
N ASN A 704 26.67 13.56 3.93
CA ASN A 704 26.73 12.15 4.37
C ASN A 704 25.91 11.17 3.52
N ASN A 705 25.47 11.59 2.33
CA ASN A 705 24.71 10.79 1.39
C ASN A 705 25.58 9.74 0.71
N LYS A 706 24.97 8.62 0.34
CA LYS A 706 25.57 7.54 -0.46
C LYS A 706 24.81 7.38 -1.76
N ILE A 707 25.54 7.20 -2.85
CA ILE A 707 24.96 7.04 -4.19
C ILE A 707 25.47 5.73 -4.78
N ASN A 708 24.55 4.82 -5.07
CA ASN A 708 24.81 3.58 -5.79
C ASN A 708 24.15 3.70 -7.17
N ILE A 709 24.91 3.48 -8.24
CA ILE A 709 24.36 3.34 -9.59
C ILE A 709 24.49 1.87 -10.01
N THR A 710 23.35 1.23 -10.21
CA THR A 710 23.19 -0.16 -10.67
C THR A 710 22.76 -0.19 -12.13
N VAL A 711 22.96 -1.28 -12.86
CA VAL A 711 22.32 -1.48 -14.17
C VAL A 711 21.48 -2.75 -14.11
N ASN A 712 20.16 -2.62 -14.29
CA ASN A 712 19.23 -3.74 -14.21
C ASN A 712 18.90 -4.35 -15.58
N GLU A 713 18.94 -3.55 -16.65
CA GLU A 713 18.64 -3.96 -18.03
C GLU A 713 19.84 -3.72 -18.97
N GLY A 714 19.82 -4.23 -20.20
CA GLY A 714 20.76 -3.77 -21.26
C GLY A 714 22.28 -3.90 -21.04
N LYS A 715 22.79 -4.84 -20.22
CA LYS A 715 24.23 -5.00 -19.89
C LYS A 715 25.20 -4.69 -21.06
N GLY A 716 25.86 -3.53 -21.00
CA GLY A 716 26.88 -3.13 -21.97
C GLY A 716 26.35 -2.65 -23.34
N GLN A 717 25.08 -2.22 -23.42
CA GLN A 717 24.48 -1.64 -24.63
C GLN A 717 24.09 -0.16 -24.50
N THR A 718 24.09 0.39 -23.29
CA THR A 718 23.30 1.58 -22.98
C THR A 718 24.11 2.87 -22.76
N TRP A 719 23.42 4.01 -22.68
CA TRP A 719 24.03 5.34 -22.78
C TRP A 719 24.71 5.83 -21.49
N GLY A 720 24.32 5.32 -20.32
CA GLY A 720 24.94 5.67 -19.04
C GLY A 720 24.22 6.81 -18.34
N GLY A 721 23.85 6.60 -17.09
CA GLY A 721 23.10 7.55 -16.28
C GLY A 721 23.89 8.82 -16.01
N LEU A 722 23.23 9.97 -16.05
CA LEU A 722 23.84 11.27 -15.85
C LEU A 722 23.59 11.74 -14.42
N PHE A 723 24.68 12.06 -13.71
CA PHE A 723 24.67 12.59 -12.35
C PHE A 723 25.29 13.99 -12.32
N GLU A 724 24.61 14.95 -11.66
CA GLU A 724 25.07 16.34 -11.53
C GLU A 724 25.28 16.76 -10.07
N ALA A 725 26.39 17.45 -9.79
CA ALA A 725 26.71 18.05 -8.48
C ALA A 725 27.90 19.04 -8.56
N CYS A 726 27.90 20.07 -7.71
CA CYS A 726 28.92 21.14 -7.69
C CYS A 726 29.67 21.31 -6.35
N GLY A 727 30.85 21.93 -6.40
CA GLY A 727 31.65 22.35 -5.24
C GLY A 727 32.93 23.07 -5.68
N LEU A 728 33.51 23.90 -4.79
CA LEU A 728 34.65 24.77 -5.15
C LEU A 728 36.03 24.07 -5.10
N ASP A 729 36.73 24.05 -6.25
CA ASP A 729 38.08 23.56 -6.63
C ASP A 729 39.25 24.29 -5.94
N ASN A 730 39.03 24.75 -4.71
CA ASN A 730 40.06 25.39 -3.90
C ASN A 730 40.00 24.99 -2.41
N LEU A 731 38.92 24.35 -1.96
CA LEU A 731 38.65 24.08 -0.54
C LEU A 731 39.64 23.10 0.12
N VAL A 732 40.27 22.21 -0.67
CA VAL A 732 41.29 21.25 -0.19
C VAL A 732 42.72 21.83 -0.12
N GLY A 733 42.90 23.12 -0.40
CA GLY A 733 44.11 23.90 -0.06
C GLY A 733 45.36 23.68 -0.91
N HIS A 734 45.40 22.66 -1.78
CA HIS A 734 46.42 22.52 -2.83
C HIS A 734 45.80 21.96 -4.12
N SER A 735 46.17 22.56 -5.26
CA SER A 735 45.66 22.20 -6.57
C SER A 735 46.19 20.85 -7.05
N CYS A 736 45.35 20.12 -7.78
CA CYS A 736 45.85 19.13 -8.74
C CYS A 736 46.75 19.81 -9.80
N GLU A 737 47.55 19.03 -10.53
CA GLU A 737 48.20 19.56 -11.73
C GLU A 737 47.12 19.96 -12.76
N PRO A 738 47.25 21.09 -13.47
CA PRO A 738 46.27 21.49 -14.47
C PRO A 738 46.02 20.38 -15.50
N ASN A 739 44.74 20.16 -15.84
CA ASN A 739 44.26 19.04 -16.67
C ASN A 739 44.36 17.63 -16.01
N VAL A 740 44.36 17.55 -14.67
CA VAL A 740 44.11 16.30 -13.94
C VAL A 740 42.69 16.28 -13.36
N PHE A 741 41.92 15.27 -13.77
CA PHE A 741 40.49 15.12 -13.43
C PHE A 741 40.22 14.14 -12.28
N LEU A 742 41.22 13.36 -11.87
CA LEU A 742 41.15 12.40 -10.75
C LEU A 742 42.17 12.77 -9.69
N CYS A 743 41.70 13.29 -8.56
CA CYS A 743 42.51 14.01 -7.58
C CYS A 743 42.47 13.35 -6.20
N GLN A 744 43.40 12.42 -5.96
CA GLN A 744 43.52 11.80 -4.64
C GLN A 744 44.06 12.79 -3.59
N VAL A 745 43.33 12.94 -2.49
CA VAL A 745 43.73 13.65 -1.28
C VAL A 745 43.92 12.66 -0.11
N ALA A 746 44.45 13.13 1.02
CA ALA A 746 44.63 12.28 2.20
C ALA A 746 43.30 12.03 2.93
N PRO A 747 43.11 10.91 3.64
CA PRO A 747 41.92 10.69 4.44
C PRO A 747 41.66 11.78 5.49
N GLY A 748 40.43 12.29 5.56
CA GLY A 748 40.04 13.46 6.34
C GLY A 748 40.45 14.81 5.72
N THR A 749 40.60 14.89 4.39
CA THR A 749 40.90 16.14 3.65
C THR A 749 39.71 16.62 2.80
N ILE A 750 38.80 15.73 2.40
CA ILE A 750 37.54 16.15 1.77
C ILE A 750 36.77 17.03 2.77
N PRO A 751 36.30 18.23 2.37
CA PRO A 751 35.58 19.10 3.29
C PRO A 751 34.28 18.42 3.77
N PRO A 752 33.83 18.67 5.01
CA PRO A 752 32.43 18.42 5.37
C PRO A 752 31.52 19.25 4.45
N CYS A 753 30.25 18.87 4.29
CA CYS A 753 29.33 19.67 3.49
C CYS A 753 29.28 21.11 4.01
N SER A 754 29.21 22.04 3.08
CA SER A 754 29.07 23.46 3.34
C SER A 754 28.22 24.07 2.24
N VAL A 755 27.72 25.30 2.45
CA VAL A 755 27.07 26.06 1.37
C VAL A 755 27.92 26.09 0.09
N THR A 756 29.25 26.14 0.21
CA THR A 756 30.22 26.15 -0.90
C THR A 756 30.65 24.77 -1.43
N SER A 757 30.16 23.66 -0.87
CA SER A 757 30.56 22.32 -1.28
C SER A 757 29.61 21.22 -0.80
N TRP A 758 29.00 20.51 -1.74
CA TRP A 758 28.42 19.20 -1.48
C TRP A 758 29.52 18.14 -1.37
N SER A 759 29.31 17.12 -0.52
CA SER A 759 30.33 16.08 -0.25
C SER A 759 29.69 14.70 -0.08
N ILE A 760 29.97 13.80 -1.03
CA ILE A 760 29.44 12.43 -1.06
C ILE A 760 30.26 11.53 -0.12
N GLU A 761 29.59 10.75 0.73
CA GLU A 761 30.25 9.79 1.62
C GLU A 761 30.82 8.60 0.83
N GLN A 762 30.00 8.03 -0.05
CA GLN A 762 30.34 6.86 -0.85
C GLN A 762 29.64 6.94 -2.21
N PHE A 763 30.39 6.81 -3.30
CA PHE A 763 29.87 6.72 -4.66
C PHE A 763 30.26 5.38 -5.27
N VAL A 764 29.27 4.57 -5.65
CA VAL A 764 29.46 3.20 -6.14
C VAL A 764 28.88 3.07 -7.54
N VAL A 765 29.73 2.77 -8.53
CA VAL A 765 29.31 2.29 -9.84
C VAL A 765 29.34 0.76 -9.83
N ALA A 766 28.18 0.12 -9.98
CA ALA A 766 28.02 -1.33 -9.89
C ALA A 766 28.62 -2.09 -11.08
N ALA A 767 28.64 -3.43 -11.00
CA ALA A 767 29.27 -4.25 -12.04
C ALA A 767 28.51 -4.13 -13.37
N ASP A 768 29.26 -4.04 -14.46
CA ASP A 768 28.79 -3.73 -15.82
C ASP A 768 28.07 -2.37 -16.00
N ALA A 769 27.96 -1.53 -14.96
CA ALA A 769 27.23 -0.27 -15.01
C ALA A 769 28.05 0.88 -15.65
N LYS A 770 27.36 1.80 -16.34
CA LYS A 770 27.94 2.97 -17.02
C LYS A 770 27.37 4.25 -16.41
N VAL A 771 28.22 5.25 -16.17
CA VAL A 771 27.83 6.55 -15.59
C VAL A 771 28.55 7.68 -16.30
N ASN A 772 27.84 8.79 -16.50
CA ASN A 772 28.32 10.06 -17.01
C ASN A 772 28.18 11.12 -15.88
N ILE A 773 29.17 12.01 -15.70
CA ILE A 773 29.07 13.14 -14.78
C ILE A 773 29.15 14.45 -15.56
N SER A 774 28.19 15.34 -15.34
CA SER A 774 28.23 16.77 -15.72
C SER A 774 28.03 17.63 -14.46
N ASN A 775 28.19 18.95 -14.55
CA ASN A 775 27.79 19.89 -13.49
C ASN A 775 27.57 21.34 -13.99
N ARG A 776 27.27 21.51 -15.29
CA ARG A 776 27.15 22.85 -15.89
C ARG A 776 25.77 23.44 -15.70
N THR A 777 25.64 24.25 -14.66
CA THR A 777 24.45 25.07 -14.41
C THR A 777 24.14 26.03 -15.57
N ASN A 778 22.99 25.83 -16.22
CA ASN A 778 22.26 26.80 -17.05
C ASN A 778 23.01 27.46 -18.25
N PHE A 779 24.20 26.97 -18.61
CA PHE A 779 24.90 27.22 -19.89
C PHE A 779 24.95 28.68 -20.39
N GLN A 780 25.12 29.66 -19.50
CA GLN A 780 25.15 31.09 -19.89
C GLN A 780 26.55 31.64 -20.19
N PRO A 781 26.90 31.94 -21.46
CA PRO A 781 28.04 32.80 -21.80
C PRO A 781 27.72 34.29 -21.60
N PRO A 782 28.71 35.16 -21.26
CA PRO A 782 30.14 34.97 -21.50
C PRO A 782 30.97 34.60 -20.26
N TYR A 783 32.06 33.87 -20.50
CA TYR A 783 33.13 33.63 -19.53
C TYR A 783 33.88 34.93 -19.19
N ASP A 784 34.15 35.19 -17.90
CA ASP A 784 35.52 35.30 -17.36
C ASP A 784 35.57 35.76 -15.87
N PHE A 785 36.70 35.47 -15.21
CA PHE A 785 37.19 36.08 -13.96
C PHE A 785 36.46 35.80 -12.63
N VAL A 786 36.41 34.53 -12.21
CA VAL A 786 37.24 33.93 -11.13
C VAL A 786 37.34 32.42 -11.43
N GLY A 787 38.24 31.68 -10.77
CA GLY A 787 38.17 30.22 -10.76
C GLY A 787 37.08 29.78 -9.79
N ASP A 788 35.89 29.51 -10.34
CA ASP A 788 34.69 29.01 -9.66
C ASP A 788 34.13 27.75 -10.39
N ASP A 789 35.06 26.84 -10.73
CA ASP A 789 35.10 25.48 -10.17
C ASP A 789 34.03 24.41 -10.53
N GLU A 790 34.37 23.55 -11.51
CA GLU A 790 33.65 22.31 -11.89
C GLU A 790 34.16 21.06 -11.09
N VAL A 791 33.89 20.99 -9.77
CA VAL A 791 34.41 19.92 -8.88
C VAL A 791 33.36 19.05 -8.19
N LEU A 792 33.67 17.75 -8.06
CA LEU A 792 32.96 16.76 -7.25
C LEU A 792 33.82 16.28 -6.07
N TYR A 793 33.25 16.24 -4.86
CA TYR A 793 33.91 15.75 -3.64
C TYR A 793 33.32 14.41 -3.17
N VAL A 794 34.16 13.36 -3.09
CA VAL A 794 33.74 11.98 -2.72
C VAL A 794 34.72 11.38 -1.70
N LYS A 795 34.29 10.89 -0.54
CA LYS A 795 35.24 10.25 0.40
C LYS A 795 35.71 8.87 -0.09
N GLU A 796 34.78 7.99 -0.47
CA GLU A 796 35.06 6.68 -1.06
C GLU A 796 34.41 6.51 -2.44
N LEU A 797 35.25 6.37 -3.47
CA LEU A 797 34.84 6.06 -4.86
C LEU A 797 35.05 4.57 -5.15
N ILE A 798 34.00 3.86 -5.59
CA ILE A 798 34.05 2.42 -5.87
C ILE A 798 33.56 2.13 -7.28
N LEU A 799 34.41 1.52 -8.09
CA LEU A 799 34.13 1.07 -9.45
C LEU A 799 34.22 -0.46 -9.48
N ARG A 800 33.08 -1.13 -9.72
CA ARG A 800 32.98 -2.60 -9.75
C ARG A 800 33.38 -3.19 -11.11
N GLU A 801 33.50 -4.52 -11.19
CA GLU A 801 33.97 -5.22 -12.38
C GLU A 801 33.25 -4.77 -13.67
N ASN A 802 34.01 -4.52 -14.74
CA ASN A 802 33.58 -3.99 -16.05
C ASN A 802 32.90 -2.59 -16.06
N SER A 803 32.74 -1.91 -14.93
CA SER A 803 32.05 -0.59 -14.88
C SER A 803 32.74 0.51 -15.71
N VAL A 804 31.98 1.51 -16.15
CA VAL A 804 32.49 2.66 -16.91
C VAL A 804 32.04 3.97 -16.26
N LEU A 805 32.99 4.87 -16.01
CA LEU A 805 32.72 6.22 -15.50
C LEU A 805 33.32 7.27 -16.43
N ASN A 806 32.47 8.03 -17.10
CA ASN A 806 32.85 9.14 -17.97
C ASN A 806 32.81 10.45 -17.19
N THR A 807 33.93 11.19 -17.12
CA THR A 807 34.04 12.38 -16.26
C THR A 807 33.60 13.69 -16.89
N GLY A 808 33.53 13.79 -18.23
CA GLY A 808 33.03 15.02 -18.89
C GLY A 808 33.81 16.28 -18.53
N PHE A 809 35.15 16.19 -18.38
CA PHE A 809 36.03 17.23 -17.83
C PHE A 809 35.85 17.61 -16.35
N ASN A 810 34.93 16.97 -15.61
CA ASN A 810 34.77 17.20 -14.17
C ASN A 810 35.96 16.71 -13.36
N ARG A 811 36.35 17.47 -12.33
CA ARG A 811 37.42 17.06 -11.42
C ARG A 811 36.84 16.40 -10.18
N ILE A 812 37.10 15.10 -10.03
CA ILE A 812 36.70 14.32 -8.86
C ILE A 812 37.86 14.30 -7.85
N TYR A 813 37.63 14.93 -6.70
CA TYR A 813 38.49 14.79 -5.52
C TYR A 813 38.05 13.62 -4.67
N TYR A 814 39.01 12.75 -4.29
CA TYR A 814 38.70 11.55 -3.49
C TYR A 814 39.76 11.20 -2.44
N GLU A 815 39.36 10.56 -1.34
CA GLU A 815 40.31 10.04 -0.34
C GLU A 815 40.73 8.61 -0.67
N THR A 816 39.73 7.76 -0.92
CA THR A 816 39.89 6.35 -1.24
C THR A 816 39.21 6.05 -2.57
N MET A 817 39.88 5.31 -3.45
CA MET A 817 39.30 4.78 -4.68
C MET A 817 39.58 3.28 -4.80
N ILE A 818 38.53 2.51 -5.08
CA ILE A 818 38.57 1.06 -5.32
C ILE A 818 38.18 0.84 -6.78
N VAL A 819 39.03 0.14 -7.54
CA VAL A 819 38.80 -0.18 -8.96
C VAL A 819 38.95 -1.69 -9.15
N GLU A 820 37.87 -2.36 -9.50
CA GLU A 820 37.81 -3.79 -9.79
C GLU A 820 38.22 -4.09 -11.26
N PRO A 821 38.39 -5.37 -11.66
CA PRO A 821 38.89 -5.72 -12.98
C PRO A 821 38.05 -5.13 -14.12
N ASN A 822 38.73 -4.77 -15.22
CA ASN A 822 38.15 -4.19 -16.44
C ASN A 822 37.35 -2.88 -16.27
N ALA A 823 37.21 -2.34 -15.06
CA ALA A 823 36.56 -1.05 -14.85
C ALA A 823 37.38 0.09 -15.50
N VAL A 824 36.71 1.05 -16.12
CA VAL A 824 37.34 2.12 -16.91
C VAL A 824 36.78 3.48 -16.51
N ILE A 825 37.62 4.34 -15.95
CA ILE A 825 37.34 5.78 -15.92
C ILE A 825 37.84 6.40 -17.22
N ARG A 826 37.03 7.23 -17.86
CA ARG A 826 37.37 7.93 -19.12
C ARG A 826 37.14 9.42 -18.95
N ASP A 827 38.17 10.21 -19.24
CA ASP A 827 37.92 11.60 -19.62
C ASP A 827 37.60 11.62 -21.12
N VAL A 828 36.35 11.91 -21.42
CA VAL A 828 35.79 12.08 -22.76
C VAL A 828 34.98 13.37 -22.74
N PRO A 829 34.91 14.13 -23.87
CA PRO A 829 33.92 15.17 -23.99
C PRO A 829 32.54 14.53 -23.86
N LEU A 830 31.85 14.82 -22.75
CA LEU A 830 30.41 14.66 -22.73
C LEU A 830 29.85 15.81 -23.56
N LEU A 831 29.59 15.51 -24.83
CA LEU A 831 28.71 16.32 -25.65
C LEU A 831 27.34 16.23 -24.99
N ASP A 832 26.88 17.40 -24.60
CA ASP A 832 25.94 17.70 -23.52
C ASP A 832 24.49 17.22 -23.81
N PHE A 833 23.51 17.54 -22.96
CA PHE A 833 22.09 17.26 -23.20
C PHE A 833 21.27 18.56 -23.29
N SER A 834 20.87 18.96 -24.49
CA SER A 834 19.89 20.02 -24.67
C SER A 834 18.53 19.57 -24.16
N LEU A 835 17.96 20.38 -23.27
CA LEU A 835 16.52 20.51 -23.17
C LEU A 835 16.02 21.17 -24.47
N THR A 836 15.76 20.32 -25.47
CA THR A 836 15.08 20.58 -26.75
C THR A 836 15.69 21.66 -27.67
N THR A 837 15.05 21.81 -28.83
CA THR A 837 15.27 22.78 -29.92
C THR A 837 15.61 24.19 -29.45
N ILE A 838 16.40 24.94 -30.25
CA ILE A 838 16.50 26.38 -30.06
C ILE A 838 15.20 27.02 -30.56
N ALA A 839 14.20 27.06 -29.69
CA ALA A 839 12.87 27.52 -30.03
C ALA A 839 12.88 29.03 -30.28
N MET A 840 12.83 29.42 -31.55
CA MET A 840 12.90 30.83 -31.97
C MET A 840 11.67 31.64 -31.51
N ASN A 841 10.67 30.99 -30.91
CA ASN A 841 9.55 31.59 -30.17
C ASN A 841 9.95 32.19 -28.79
N ASN A 842 11.11 31.84 -28.21
CA ASN A 842 11.56 32.30 -26.90
C ASN A 842 12.66 33.37 -26.98
N LEU A 843 12.38 34.58 -26.49
CA LEU A 843 13.31 35.71 -26.54
C LEU A 843 14.54 35.54 -25.62
N ILE A 844 14.36 34.94 -24.43
CA ILE A 844 15.47 34.75 -23.48
C ILE A 844 16.46 33.76 -24.06
N GLU A 845 15.94 32.66 -24.59
CA GLU A 845 16.71 31.59 -25.18
C GLU A 845 17.49 32.04 -26.43
N TYR A 846 16.85 32.77 -27.35
CA TYR A 846 17.51 33.39 -28.50
C TYR A 846 18.72 34.24 -28.07
N LEU A 847 18.54 35.13 -27.10
CA LEU A 847 19.58 36.06 -26.64
C LEU A 847 20.74 35.36 -25.89
N VAL A 848 20.49 34.19 -25.30
CA VAL A 848 21.52 33.42 -24.58
C VAL A 848 22.26 32.47 -25.52
N ARG A 849 21.53 31.65 -26.31
CA ARG A 849 22.06 30.53 -27.10
C ARG A 849 22.70 30.96 -28.44
N ILE A 850 22.32 32.11 -29.00
CA ILE A 850 22.88 32.62 -30.27
C ILE A 850 24.07 33.56 -30.05
N ARG A 851 25.02 33.53 -30.98
CA ARG A 851 26.05 34.56 -31.18
C ARG A 851 26.03 35.01 -32.63
N ASP A 852 26.23 36.29 -32.88
CA ASP A 852 26.14 36.87 -34.22
C ASP A 852 27.25 37.90 -34.48
N ASN A 853 27.28 38.44 -35.70
CA ASN A 853 28.18 39.52 -36.10
C ASN A 853 27.48 40.88 -36.23
N ASN A 854 26.49 41.17 -35.39
CA ASN A 854 25.89 42.51 -35.28
C ASN A 854 26.93 43.54 -34.85
N TYR A 855 26.86 44.75 -35.41
CA TYR A 855 27.67 45.88 -34.99
C TYR A 855 26.82 46.88 -34.21
N GLU A 856 27.12 47.07 -32.92
CA GLU A 856 26.55 48.14 -32.11
C GLU A 856 27.50 49.35 -32.04
N ASP A 857 26.99 50.54 -32.36
CA ASP A 857 27.68 51.81 -32.16
C ASP A 857 27.19 52.42 -30.83
N PRO A 858 28.04 52.45 -29.78
CA PRO A 858 27.64 52.95 -28.47
C PRO A 858 27.51 54.49 -28.40
N GLU A 859 27.87 55.23 -29.45
CA GLU A 859 27.67 56.69 -29.52
C GLU A 859 26.50 57.10 -30.42
N ASP A 860 26.10 56.30 -31.43
CA ASP A 860 24.86 56.48 -32.20
C ASP A 860 24.12 55.15 -32.50
N PRO A 861 23.10 54.78 -31.69
CA PRO A 861 22.28 53.59 -31.93
C PRO A 861 21.53 53.55 -33.28
N CYS A 862 21.47 54.67 -34.03
CA CYS A 862 20.93 54.67 -35.40
C CYS A 862 21.94 54.15 -36.44
N ASN A 863 23.20 53.96 -36.05
CA ASN A 863 24.30 53.42 -36.85
C ASN A 863 24.56 51.92 -36.58
N ASN A 864 23.77 51.29 -35.69
CA ASN A 864 23.82 49.85 -35.45
C ASN A 864 23.51 49.07 -36.72
N ARG A 865 24.32 48.06 -37.04
CA ARG A 865 24.15 47.19 -38.21
C ARG A 865 23.70 45.82 -37.75
N ILE A 866 22.40 45.59 -37.87
CA ILE A 866 21.76 44.34 -37.46
C ILE A 866 21.80 43.39 -38.66
N HIS A 867 22.79 42.49 -38.62
CA HIS A 867 22.98 41.38 -39.53
C HIS A 867 22.15 40.16 -39.15
N VAL A 868 21.81 39.97 -37.88
CA VAL A 868 20.99 38.87 -37.38
C VAL A 868 19.97 39.39 -36.36
N GLU A 869 18.68 39.15 -36.58
CA GLU A 869 17.58 39.61 -35.72
C GLU A 869 16.55 38.50 -35.43
N ARG A 870 15.89 38.56 -34.27
CA ARG A 870 14.70 37.75 -33.96
C ARG A 870 13.45 38.47 -34.46
N VAL A 871 12.69 37.84 -35.35
CA VAL A 871 11.44 38.36 -35.92
C VAL A 871 10.25 37.64 -35.29
N VAL A 872 9.15 38.35 -35.02
CA VAL A 872 7.93 37.80 -34.38
C VAL A 872 6.70 38.36 -35.09
N GLY A 873 5.61 37.59 -35.16
CA GLY A 873 4.32 38.03 -35.71
C GLY A 873 4.32 38.24 -37.23
N SER A 874 5.25 37.62 -37.94
CA SER A 874 5.31 37.61 -39.42
C SER A 874 5.04 36.18 -39.90
N PRO A 875 4.22 35.94 -40.93
CA PRO A 875 4.18 34.64 -41.59
C PRO A 875 5.57 34.27 -42.15
N PRO A 876 5.97 32.98 -42.21
CA PRO A 876 5.13 31.80 -41.93
C PRO A 876 4.87 31.54 -40.44
N ASP A 877 5.88 31.57 -39.56
CA ASP A 877 5.67 31.36 -38.11
C ASP A 877 5.47 32.68 -37.33
N PRO A 878 4.29 32.92 -36.73
CA PRO A 878 4.06 34.11 -35.92
C PRO A 878 4.74 34.08 -34.54
N ASN A 879 5.22 32.94 -34.05
CA ASN A 879 5.72 32.79 -32.67
C ASN A 879 7.15 33.33 -32.51
N GLY A 880 8.03 33.06 -33.49
CA GLY A 880 9.20 33.84 -33.84
C GLY A 880 10.27 33.04 -34.57
N MET A 881 11.00 33.71 -35.46
CA MET A 881 12.02 33.16 -36.37
C MET A 881 13.35 33.93 -36.21
N MET A 882 14.49 33.33 -36.55
CA MET A 882 15.75 34.07 -36.73
C MET A 882 15.86 34.57 -38.17
N ARG A 883 16.25 35.83 -38.37
CA ARG A 883 16.48 36.41 -39.70
C ARG A 883 17.93 36.87 -39.83
N MET A 884 18.63 36.39 -40.86
CA MET A 884 19.98 36.83 -41.21
C MET A 884 19.94 37.70 -42.47
N THR A 885 20.67 38.82 -42.51
CA THR A 885 20.64 39.81 -43.62
C THR A 885 22.03 40.36 -43.97
N ASN A 886 22.41 40.31 -45.25
CA ASN A 886 23.70 40.82 -45.73
C ASN A 886 23.64 42.33 -45.96
N LEU A 887 24.53 43.09 -45.30
CA LEU A 887 24.59 44.55 -45.37
C LEU A 887 25.94 45.02 -45.94
N LEU A 888 26.00 46.26 -46.42
CA LEU A 888 27.28 46.92 -46.73
C LEU A 888 27.94 47.41 -45.45
N ASP A 889 29.25 47.19 -45.32
CA ASP A 889 30.06 48.00 -44.43
C ASP A 889 30.33 49.37 -45.08
N GLU A 890 29.77 50.44 -44.51
CA GLU A 890 29.98 51.81 -44.98
C GLU A 890 31.46 52.26 -44.93
N GLY A 891 32.31 51.61 -44.13
CA GLY A 891 33.73 51.92 -43.99
C GLY A 891 34.59 51.42 -45.16
N THR A 892 34.27 50.25 -45.72
CA THR A 892 35.03 49.61 -46.81
C THR A 892 34.29 49.56 -48.15
N GLY A 893 32.97 49.68 -48.15
CA GLY A 893 32.11 49.48 -49.34
C GLY A 893 32.04 48.03 -49.79
N GLN A 894 32.34 47.07 -48.90
CA GLN A 894 32.19 45.63 -49.14
C GLN A 894 30.93 45.09 -48.44
N VAL A 895 30.36 44.02 -48.99
CA VAL A 895 29.24 43.31 -48.35
C VAL A 895 29.79 42.46 -47.22
N VAL A 896 29.19 42.56 -46.04
CA VAL A 896 29.46 41.71 -44.89
C VAL A 896 28.36 40.65 -44.81
N ASN A 897 28.77 39.38 -44.90
CA ASN A 897 27.90 38.23 -44.73
C ASN A 897 27.33 38.22 -43.31
N ALA A 898 26.03 37.98 -43.16
CA ALA A 898 25.45 37.71 -41.86
C ALA A 898 25.91 36.33 -41.36
N ARG A 899 26.36 36.26 -40.11
CA ARG A 899 26.83 35.05 -39.45
C ARG A 899 26.14 34.86 -38.12
N ALA A 900 25.58 33.68 -37.90
CA ALA A 900 24.92 33.27 -36.67
C ALA A 900 25.51 31.95 -36.20
N LYS A 901 25.92 31.86 -34.94
CA LYS A 901 26.49 30.67 -34.32
C LYS A 901 25.66 30.22 -33.12
N GLY A 902 25.16 28.99 -33.18
CA GLY A 902 24.40 28.36 -32.09
C GLY A 902 25.31 27.59 -31.14
N MET A 903 24.91 27.48 -29.87
CA MET A 903 25.44 26.49 -28.93
C MET A 903 24.72 25.15 -29.09
N PHE A 904 25.48 24.06 -29.16
CA PHE A 904 24.94 22.70 -29.31
C PHE A 904 25.31 21.81 -28.11
N SER A 905 24.43 20.85 -27.86
CA SER A 905 24.47 19.98 -26.69
C SER A 905 23.76 18.64 -26.96
N LYS A 906 24.25 17.88 -27.95
CA LYS A 906 24.02 16.42 -28.05
C LYS A 906 24.94 15.80 -29.10
N ALA A 907 25.69 14.76 -28.75
CA ALA A 907 26.34 13.84 -29.70
C ALA A 907 27.12 12.72 -28.97
N ASN A 908 26.58 11.50 -28.88
CA ASN A 908 27.38 10.36 -28.40
C ASN A 908 27.00 9.03 -29.05
N GLU A 909 26.98 8.99 -30.38
CA GLU A 909 27.09 7.76 -31.18
C GLU A 909 27.41 8.13 -32.64
N ASP A 910 28.69 8.05 -33.02
CA ASP A 910 29.32 8.13 -34.36
C ASP A 910 28.94 9.24 -35.38
N GLU A 911 27.81 9.94 -35.25
CA GLU A 911 27.28 10.95 -36.17
C GLU A 911 26.51 12.10 -35.46
N ILE A 912 26.24 13.18 -36.20
CA ILE A 912 25.47 14.37 -35.81
C ILE A 912 24.47 14.66 -36.94
N LEU A 913 23.17 14.79 -36.65
CA LEU A 913 22.20 15.32 -37.61
C LEU A 913 22.16 16.86 -37.47
N ILE A 914 22.10 17.56 -38.59
CA ILE A 914 21.93 19.01 -38.65
C ILE A 914 20.60 19.29 -39.35
N TRP A 915 19.66 19.91 -38.64
CA TRP A 915 18.34 20.20 -39.17
C TRP A 915 17.89 21.64 -38.85
N PHE A 916 17.13 22.23 -39.79
CA PHE A 916 16.40 23.50 -39.61
C PHE A 916 15.48 23.77 -40.81
N GLN A 917 14.46 24.60 -40.61
CA GLN A 917 13.65 25.18 -41.69
C GLN A 917 14.24 26.53 -42.15
N PHE A 918 14.16 26.83 -43.45
CA PHE A 918 14.75 28.03 -44.05
C PHE A 918 13.87 28.66 -45.16
N LEU A 919 13.91 29.98 -45.28
CA LEU A 919 13.22 30.72 -46.34
C LEU A 919 14.08 31.90 -46.82
N PHE A 920 14.60 31.81 -48.05
CA PHE A 920 15.40 32.87 -48.66
C PHE A 920 14.53 34.04 -49.13
N GLY A 921 15.09 35.24 -49.09
CA GLY A 921 14.49 36.42 -49.67
C GLY A 921 15.47 37.54 -49.96
N THR A 922 14.97 38.65 -50.47
CA THR A 922 15.80 39.80 -50.81
C THR A 922 15.06 41.12 -50.71
N SER A 923 15.81 42.20 -50.50
CA SER A 923 15.38 43.59 -50.65
C SER A 923 15.85 44.23 -51.98
N LYS A 924 16.59 43.48 -52.81
CA LYS A 924 17.18 43.94 -54.09
C LYS A 924 17.03 42.90 -55.21
N PRO A 925 16.87 43.31 -56.48
CA PRO A 925 16.34 42.46 -57.56
C PRO A 925 17.34 41.46 -58.19
N SER A 926 18.24 40.86 -57.39
CA SER A 926 19.17 39.81 -57.86
C SER A 926 19.69 38.95 -56.71
N LEU A 927 19.44 37.64 -56.77
CA LEU A 927 19.93 36.63 -55.82
C LEU A 927 20.79 35.54 -56.50
N GLU A 928 21.27 35.78 -57.73
CA GLU A 928 21.99 34.79 -58.59
C GLU A 928 23.28 34.17 -58.00
N MET A 929 23.68 34.56 -56.78
CA MET A 929 24.85 34.04 -56.04
C MET A 929 24.59 33.97 -54.52
N ALA A 930 23.35 33.67 -54.10
CA ALA A 930 23.01 33.43 -52.69
C ALA A 930 23.21 31.96 -52.30
N GLU A 931 23.96 31.73 -51.22
CA GLU A 931 24.14 30.42 -50.57
C GLU A 931 24.21 30.60 -49.04
N LEU A 932 23.71 29.63 -48.29
CA LEU A 932 23.91 29.51 -46.85
C LEU A 932 25.00 28.45 -46.63
N VAL A 933 26.14 28.86 -46.09
CA VAL A 933 27.25 27.95 -45.76
C VAL A 933 27.12 27.54 -44.30
N ILE A 934 27.36 26.25 -44.04
CA ILE A 934 27.14 25.63 -42.73
C ILE A 934 28.48 25.05 -42.27
N TYR A 935 28.97 25.55 -41.15
CA TYR A 935 30.21 25.13 -40.50
C TYR A 935 29.93 24.48 -39.15
N LEU A 936 30.70 23.46 -38.78
CA LEU A 936 30.88 23.03 -37.39
C LEU A 936 32.21 23.57 -36.84
N SER A 937 32.25 23.92 -35.55
CA SER A 937 33.39 24.57 -34.90
C SER A 937 33.46 24.29 -33.40
N ASP A 938 34.65 24.25 -32.80
CA ASP A 938 34.87 24.09 -31.36
C ASP A 938 35.16 25.40 -30.61
N VAL A 939 35.10 26.56 -31.29
CA VAL A 939 35.30 27.89 -30.68
C VAL A 939 34.00 28.70 -30.60
N ALA A 940 33.85 29.46 -29.52
CA ALA A 940 32.63 30.17 -29.18
C ALA A 940 32.44 31.46 -30.00
N GLU A 941 33.53 32.13 -30.34
CA GLU A 941 33.57 33.32 -31.16
C GLU A 941 33.36 32.99 -32.65
N ILE A 942 32.73 33.91 -33.38
CA ILE A 942 32.75 33.91 -34.85
C ILE A 942 34.13 34.40 -35.27
N LEU A 943 34.95 33.52 -35.84
CA LEU A 943 36.31 33.87 -36.28
C LEU A 943 36.28 34.54 -37.65
N GLU A 944 37.20 35.47 -37.88
CA GLU A 944 37.30 36.14 -39.18
C GLU A 944 37.92 35.23 -40.25
N HIS A 945 37.55 35.48 -41.51
CA HIS A 945 38.04 34.72 -42.68
C HIS A 945 39.56 34.74 -42.88
N ASN A 946 40.24 35.69 -42.24
CA ASN A 946 41.68 35.86 -42.26
C ASN A 946 42.35 35.49 -40.93
N ASP A 947 41.61 34.97 -39.95
CA ASP A 947 42.18 34.46 -38.71
C ASP A 947 42.98 33.18 -39.01
N PRO A 948 44.28 33.12 -38.66
CA PRO A 948 45.13 31.99 -39.00
C PRO A 948 44.74 30.69 -38.31
N ASN A 949 43.92 30.74 -37.25
CA ASN A 949 43.46 29.59 -36.48
C ASN A 949 42.11 29.05 -36.97
N ARG A 950 41.35 29.76 -37.83
CA ARG A 950 40.03 29.29 -38.32
C ARG A 950 40.12 27.91 -39.01
N ILE A 951 41.25 27.59 -39.65
CA ILE A 951 41.48 26.29 -40.31
C ILE A 951 41.64 25.11 -39.34
N ASP A 952 42.06 25.35 -38.10
CA ASP A 952 42.24 24.29 -37.09
C ASP A 952 40.97 24.11 -36.22
N HIS A 953 39.99 25.03 -36.34
CA HIS A 953 38.81 25.15 -35.47
C HIS A 953 37.46 25.14 -36.21
N TYR A 954 37.44 24.95 -37.54
CA TYR A 954 36.22 24.94 -38.37
C TYR A 954 36.25 23.81 -39.41
N VAL A 955 35.13 23.12 -39.57
CA VAL A 955 34.86 22.14 -40.64
C VAL A 955 33.64 22.63 -41.42
N GLU A 956 33.79 22.83 -42.72
CA GLU A 956 32.65 23.13 -43.61
C GLU A 956 31.87 21.84 -43.88
N VAL A 957 30.61 21.78 -43.43
CA VAL A 957 29.80 20.57 -43.54
C VAL A 957 28.82 20.60 -44.71
N ALA A 958 28.30 21.78 -45.08
CA ALA A 958 27.38 21.92 -46.21
C ALA A 958 27.32 23.33 -46.80
N ARG A 959 26.79 23.40 -48.03
CA ARG A 959 26.38 24.63 -48.72
C ARG A 959 24.97 24.43 -49.26
N LEU A 960 24.04 25.22 -48.77
CA LEU A 960 22.65 25.26 -49.23
C LEU A 960 22.52 26.41 -50.24
N TYR A 961 22.28 26.06 -51.50
CA TYR A 961 22.04 27.03 -52.57
C TYR A 961 20.59 27.49 -52.58
N LEU A 962 20.34 28.71 -53.07
CA LEU A 962 18.99 29.22 -53.33
C LEU A 962 18.16 28.20 -54.15
N PRO A 963 16.99 27.76 -53.66
CA PRO A 963 16.09 26.90 -54.45
C PRO A 963 15.57 27.60 -55.71
N PRO A 964 15.16 26.85 -56.75
CA PRO A 964 14.43 27.39 -57.89
C PRO A 964 13.15 28.13 -57.49
N ASP A 965 12.75 29.11 -58.31
CA ASP A 965 11.42 29.74 -58.22
C ASP A 965 10.30 28.66 -58.16
N ASP A 966 9.26 28.92 -57.37
CA ASP A 966 8.14 28.00 -57.08
C ASP A 966 8.53 26.72 -56.28
N GLN A 967 9.60 26.75 -55.47
CA GLN A 967 9.92 25.69 -54.49
C GLN A 967 9.94 26.19 -53.04
N ASP A 968 9.70 25.29 -52.08
CA ASP A 968 9.72 25.61 -50.66
C ASP A 968 11.09 26.15 -50.22
N GLY A 969 11.09 27.25 -49.46
CA GLY A 969 12.29 27.99 -49.10
C GLY A 969 12.86 28.90 -50.19
N SER A 970 12.28 28.93 -51.41
CA SER A 970 12.60 29.92 -52.44
C SER A 970 12.02 31.30 -52.10
N VAL A 971 12.50 32.32 -52.82
CA VAL A 971 11.92 33.68 -52.77
C VAL A 971 10.44 33.65 -53.10
N ASP A 972 9.63 34.43 -52.38
CA ASP A 972 8.19 34.62 -52.59
C ASP A 972 7.33 33.31 -52.58
N SER A 973 7.88 32.20 -52.07
CA SER A 973 7.18 30.90 -51.96
C SER A 973 6.09 30.84 -50.88
N GLU A 974 6.16 31.72 -49.87
CA GLU A 974 5.37 31.71 -48.63
C GLU A 974 5.52 30.44 -47.76
N HIS A 975 6.36 29.48 -48.16
CA HIS A 975 6.58 28.19 -47.48
C HIS A 975 8.05 27.97 -47.10
N PHE A 976 8.28 27.33 -45.94
CA PHE A 976 9.62 26.99 -45.47
C PHE A 976 10.17 25.76 -46.21
N GLY A 977 11.43 25.82 -46.65
CA GLY A 977 12.18 24.67 -47.10
C GLY A 977 12.90 24.00 -45.93
N VAL A 978 13.10 22.69 -45.99
CA VAL A 978 13.83 21.92 -44.96
C VAL A 978 15.28 21.71 -45.37
N PHE A 979 16.21 21.98 -44.45
CA PHE A 979 17.60 21.51 -44.55
C PHE A 979 17.80 20.34 -43.59
N GLU A 980 18.41 19.26 -44.09
CA GLU A 980 18.81 18.10 -43.29
C GLU A 980 20.20 17.60 -43.74
N LYS A 981 21.11 17.31 -42.81
CA LYS A 981 22.35 16.58 -43.10
C LYS A 981 22.99 15.88 -41.90
N THR A 982 23.31 14.59 -42.06
CA THR A 982 24.17 13.82 -41.16
C THR A 982 25.68 14.05 -41.40
N VAL A 983 26.48 14.07 -40.32
CA VAL A 983 27.95 14.25 -40.33
C VAL A 983 28.60 13.34 -39.29
N SER A 984 29.58 12.49 -39.66
CA SER A 984 30.25 11.62 -38.69
C SER A 984 31.12 12.39 -37.70
N THR A 985 31.02 12.05 -36.41
CA THR A 985 31.92 12.56 -35.35
C THR A 985 33.35 12.07 -35.55
N SER A 986 33.57 10.96 -36.26
CA SER A 986 34.91 10.44 -36.56
C SER A 986 35.72 11.32 -37.53
N ASP A 987 35.05 12.18 -38.31
CA ASP A 987 35.67 13.20 -39.16
C ASP A 987 35.92 14.54 -38.41
N LEU A 988 35.47 14.66 -37.14
CA LEU A 988 35.53 15.89 -36.35
C LEU A 988 36.57 15.81 -35.23
N ASN A 989 37.72 16.46 -35.41
CA ASN A 989 38.81 16.51 -34.42
C ASN A 989 38.58 17.57 -33.31
N PHE A 990 37.35 17.71 -32.83
CA PHE A 990 36.94 18.77 -31.90
C PHE A 990 37.00 18.31 -30.44
N ILE A 991 37.92 18.89 -29.66
CA ILE A 991 38.18 18.49 -28.27
C ILE A 991 37.31 19.30 -27.26
N ARG A 992 36.66 20.38 -27.71
CA ARG A 992 36.03 21.39 -26.82
C ARG A 992 34.52 21.59 -27.05
N GLY A 993 33.85 20.52 -27.48
CA GLY A 993 32.45 20.57 -27.91
C GLY A 993 32.31 21.01 -29.36
N VAL A 994 31.07 21.10 -29.83
CA VAL A 994 30.73 21.44 -31.22
C VAL A 994 29.70 22.58 -31.21
N ARG A 995 29.77 23.46 -32.19
CA ARG A 995 28.87 24.61 -32.44
C ARG A 995 28.67 24.74 -33.94
N MET A 996 27.47 25.09 -34.39
CA MET A 996 27.23 25.39 -35.80
C MET A 996 27.29 26.90 -36.06
N GLU A 997 28.06 27.30 -37.07
CA GLU A 997 28.03 28.65 -37.64
C GLU A 997 27.33 28.58 -39.00
N LEU A 998 26.19 29.26 -39.09
CA LEU A 998 25.53 29.63 -40.34
C LEU A 998 26.18 30.90 -40.88
N GLU A 999 26.52 30.90 -42.16
CA GLU A 999 27.01 32.07 -42.88
C GLU A 999 26.21 32.30 -44.17
N LEU A 1000 25.48 33.41 -44.22
CA LEU A 1000 24.74 33.82 -45.41
C LEU A 1000 25.69 34.53 -46.39
N VAL A 1001 26.06 33.85 -47.48
CA VAL A 1001 26.89 34.42 -48.55
C VAL A 1001 25.98 34.90 -49.67
N GLY A 1002 26.13 36.15 -50.09
CA GLY A 1002 25.28 36.72 -51.14
C GLY A 1002 25.38 38.24 -51.26
N PRO A 1003 24.75 38.83 -52.29
CA PRO A 1003 24.75 40.27 -52.51
C PRO A 1003 24.05 41.04 -51.38
N GLU A 1004 24.38 42.33 -51.24
CA GLU A 1004 23.76 43.24 -50.27
C GLU A 1004 22.22 43.22 -50.39
N GLY A 1005 21.53 43.06 -49.25
CA GLY A 1005 20.08 43.02 -49.17
C GLY A 1005 19.47 41.63 -49.34
N THR A 1006 20.29 40.60 -49.60
CA THR A 1006 19.93 39.18 -49.39
C THR A 1006 19.59 38.96 -47.92
N TRP A 1007 18.52 38.22 -47.65
CA TRP A 1007 18.18 37.75 -46.31
C TRP A 1007 17.69 36.30 -46.34
N ILE A 1008 17.70 35.65 -45.19
CA ILE A 1008 17.10 34.33 -44.98
C ILE A 1008 16.42 34.31 -43.62
N LEU A 1009 15.23 33.70 -43.54
CA LEU A 1009 14.61 33.30 -42.28
C LEU A 1009 15.03 31.87 -41.97
N ILE A 1010 15.32 31.59 -40.71
CA ILE A 1010 15.62 30.28 -40.14
C ILE A 1010 14.64 30.04 -39.00
N ASP A 1011 13.99 28.88 -39.01
CA ASP A 1011 13.08 28.45 -37.95
C ASP A 1011 13.43 27.03 -37.48
N ASN A 1012 13.03 26.71 -36.24
CA ASN A 1012 13.25 25.41 -35.58
C ASN A 1012 14.68 24.89 -35.73
N TRP A 1013 15.68 25.67 -35.31
CA TRP A 1013 17.10 25.31 -35.45
C TRP A 1013 17.49 24.22 -34.44
N ASP A 1014 17.68 22.98 -34.91
CA ASP A 1014 17.97 21.82 -34.05
C ASP A 1014 18.94 20.80 -34.67
N PRO A 1015 20.10 20.50 -34.03
CA PRO A 1015 20.93 19.37 -34.38
C PRO A 1015 20.53 18.09 -33.61
N PHE A 1016 19.60 17.31 -34.16
CA PHE A 1016 19.21 16.05 -33.56
C PHE A 1016 20.33 14.98 -33.59
N VAL A 1017 20.09 13.86 -32.89
CA VAL A 1017 20.90 12.62 -33.00
C VAL A 1017 19.91 11.49 -33.26
N SER A 1018 19.98 10.89 -34.45
CA SER A 1018 19.04 9.84 -34.87
C SER A 1018 19.35 8.50 -34.20
N CYS A 1019 18.33 7.78 -33.77
CA CYS A 1019 18.44 6.43 -33.21
C CYS A 1019 17.69 5.43 -34.10
N ILE A 1020 18.36 4.35 -34.50
CA ILE A 1020 17.93 3.41 -35.56
C ILE A 1020 16.71 2.53 -35.19
N TYR A 1021 16.16 2.66 -33.98
CA TYR A 1021 15.23 1.68 -33.39
C TYR A 1021 13.76 2.10 -33.28
N CYS A 1022 13.36 3.29 -33.75
CA CYS A 1022 11.94 3.69 -33.73
C CYS A 1022 11.10 2.88 -34.74
N GLY A 1023 10.10 2.13 -34.26
CA GLY A 1023 9.11 1.41 -35.08
C GLY A 1023 9.07 -0.12 -34.88
N ASP A 1024 10.06 -0.70 -34.20
CA ASP A 1024 9.96 -2.06 -33.65
C ASP A 1024 9.01 -2.06 -32.45
N VAL A 1025 7.95 -2.86 -32.49
CA VAL A 1025 6.95 -2.96 -31.40
C VAL A 1025 6.92 -4.37 -30.78
N THR A 1026 7.75 -5.29 -31.29
CA THR A 1026 7.78 -6.70 -30.85
C THR A 1026 9.14 -7.16 -30.34
N GLY A 1027 10.16 -6.31 -30.40
CA GLY A 1027 11.50 -6.53 -29.87
C GLY A 1027 12.41 -7.32 -30.82
N ASP A 1028 12.18 -7.27 -32.14
CA ASP A 1028 13.06 -7.90 -33.14
C ASP A 1028 13.52 -6.94 -34.25
N TYR A 1029 14.60 -7.33 -34.96
CA TYR A 1029 15.57 -6.37 -35.52
C TYR A 1029 15.10 -5.69 -36.82
N GLY A 1030 14.21 -4.71 -36.68
CA GLY A 1030 13.61 -3.90 -37.75
C GLY A 1030 12.11 -4.13 -37.89
N VAL A 1031 11.37 -3.18 -38.48
CA VAL A 1031 9.90 -3.26 -38.59
C VAL A 1031 9.46 -4.46 -39.44
N THR A 1032 8.64 -5.35 -38.88
CA THR A 1032 8.20 -6.58 -39.56
C THR A 1032 6.68 -6.66 -39.78
N ALA A 1033 6.25 -7.69 -40.51
CA ALA A 1033 4.83 -8.05 -40.62
C ALA A 1033 4.20 -8.49 -39.30
N ARG A 1034 4.99 -8.77 -38.25
CA ARG A 1034 4.51 -9.09 -36.91
C ARG A 1034 4.06 -7.83 -36.18
N ASP A 1035 4.84 -6.76 -36.28
CA ASP A 1035 4.52 -5.44 -35.72
C ASP A 1035 3.24 -4.88 -36.34
N TYR A 1036 3.12 -4.97 -37.66
CA TYR A 1036 1.90 -4.60 -38.41
C TYR A 1036 0.66 -5.39 -37.95
N LEU A 1037 0.81 -6.69 -37.65
CA LEU A 1037 -0.29 -7.53 -37.14
C LEU A 1037 -0.61 -7.27 -35.66
N THR A 1038 0.38 -6.85 -34.86
CA THR A 1038 0.16 -6.40 -33.47
C THR A 1038 -0.66 -5.11 -33.46
N VAL A 1039 -0.27 -4.10 -34.25
CA VAL A 1039 -1.01 -2.83 -34.41
C VAL A 1039 -2.44 -3.06 -34.91
N LEU A 1040 -2.65 -3.95 -35.88
CA LEU A 1040 -4.00 -4.32 -36.35
C LEU A 1040 -4.86 -5.04 -35.29
N GLY A 1041 -4.25 -5.65 -34.27
CA GLY A 1041 -4.95 -6.26 -33.13
C GLY A 1041 -5.50 -5.23 -32.14
N GLU A 1042 -4.89 -4.05 -32.07
CA GLU A 1042 -5.23 -2.94 -31.15
C GLU A 1042 -6.24 -1.95 -31.77
N SER A 1043 -6.73 -2.20 -32.99
CA SER A 1043 -7.68 -1.34 -33.69
C SER A 1043 -8.99 -1.15 -32.92
N GLY A 1044 -9.29 0.10 -32.54
CA GLY A 1044 -10.41 0.46 -31.65
C GLY A 1044 -10.07 0.46 -30.15
N GLY A 1045 -8.82 0.19 -29.78
CA GLY A 1045 -8.26 0.52 -28.47
C GLY A 1045 -8.02 2.02 -28.31
N LEU A 1046 -7.96 2.49 -27.06
CA LEU A 1046 -7.56 3.86 -26.73
C LEU A 1046 -6.06 4.03 -27.01
N SER A 1047 -5.68 4.99 -27.86
CA SER A 1047 -4.32 5.53 -27.87
C SER A 1047 -4.14 6.36 -26.61
N ASN A 1048 -3.59 5.74 -25.56
CA ASN A 1048 -3.50 6.36 -24.23
C ASN A 1048 -2.66 7.66 -24.30
N SER A 1049 -3.36 8.81 -24.30
CA SER A 1049 -2.78 10.13 -24.58
C SER A 1049 -1.99 10.67 -23.37
N THR A 1050 -0.76 10.21 -23.22
CA THR A 1050 0.22 10.76 -22.28
C THR A 1050 1.48 11.13 -23.05
N THR A 1051 1.91 12.38 -22.93
CA THR A 1051 2.96 13.00 -23.76
C THR A 1051 4.40 12.59 -23.37
N GLU A 1052 4.60 11.35 -22.97
CA GLU A 1052 5.91 10.72 -22.78
C GLU A 1052 5.98 9.43 -23.61
N SER A 1053 7.18 9.11 -24.10
CA SER A 1053 7.37 8.18 -25.22
C SER A 1053 7.28 6.71 -24.84
N GLY A 1054 7.28 5.83 -25.86
CA GLY A 1054 7.38 4.37 -25.71
C GLY A 1054 6.12 3.61 -26.08
N SER A 1055 4.93 4.22 -26.00
CA SER A 1055 3.72 3.65 -26.58
C SER A 1055 3.74 3.80 -28.11
N SER A 1056 4.09 2.74 -28.82
CA SER A 1056 4.10 2.71 -30.29
C SER A 1056 2.74 2.95 -30.94
N LEU A 1057 1.64 2.81 -30.17
CA LEU A 1057 0.28 3.14 -30.58
C LEU A 1057 0.01 4.66 -30.57
N HIS A 1058 0.67 5.41 -29.69
CA HIS A 1058 0.50 6.88 -29.61
C HIS A 1058 1.07 7.58 -30.86
N CYS A 1059 2.08 7.01 -31.50
CA CYS A 1059 2.66 7.55 -32.74
C CYS A 1059 1.74 7.41 -33.97
N LEU A 1060 0.64 6.66 -33.88
CA LEU A 1060 -0.29 6.43 -34.99
C LEU A 1060 -1.45 7.44 -34.99
N ASP A 1061 -2.15 7.57 -33.85
CA ASP A 1061 -3.26 8.52 -33.60
C ASP A 1061 -2.84 9.99 -33.79
N PHE A 1062 -1.60 10.34 -33.43
CA PHE A 1062 -1.10 11.71 -33.53
C PHE A 1062 -1.02 12.30 -34.96
N GLY A 1063 -1.03 11.44 -36.00
CA GLY A 1063 -0.75 11.85 -37.38
C GLY A 1063 -1.95 12.22 -38.26
N PHE A 1064 -3.09 11.55 -38.10
CA PHE A 1064 -4.20 11.63 -39.09
C PHE A 1064 -5.58 11.86 -38.49
N SER A 1065 -5.88 11.30 -37.32
CA SER A 1065 -7.12 11.55 -36.58
C SER A 1065 -6.86 11.57 -35.07
N PRO A 1066 -6.24 12.64 -34.53
CA PRO A 1066 -5.94 12.76 -33.10
C PRO A 1066 -7.21 12.91 -32.27
N ASP A 1067 -7.87 11.79 -31.96
CA ASP A 1067 -9.11 11.70 -31.19
C ASP A 1067 -9.05 10.72 -30.00
N GLY A 1068 -7.91 10.04 -29.82
CA GLY A 1068 -7.62 9.20 -28.66
C GLY A 1068 -7.94 7.71 -28.85
N PHE A 1069 -8.17 7.27 -30.09
CA PHE A 1069 -8.35 5.87 -30.46
C PHE A 1069 -7.50 5.51 -31.68
N VAL A 1070 -6.98 4.27 -31.74
CA VAL A 1070 -6.30 3.78 -32.95
C VAL A 1070 -7.35 3.33 -33.97
N ASP A 1071 -7.69 4.21 -34.91
CA ASP A 1071 -8.82 4.07 -35.84
C ASP A 1071 -8.38 3.60 -37.25
N ALA A 1072 -9.37 3.30 -38.10
CA ALA A 1072 -9.15 3.00 -39.52
C ALA A 1072 -8.59 4.19 -40.33
N THR A 1073 -8.65 5.40 -39.79
CA THR A 1073 -8.16 6.65 -40.40
C THR A 1073 -6.68 6.89 -40.10
N ASP A 1074 -6.17 6.48 -38.93
CA ASP A 1074 -4.73 6.48 -38.61
C ASP A 1074 -4.00 5.39 -39.40
N LEU A 1075 -4.61 4.20 -39.47
CA LEU A 1075 -4.17 3.11 -40.36
C LEU A 1075 -4.19 3.50 -41.85
N MET A 1076 -4.86 4.59 -42.25
CA MET A 1076 -4.77 5.13 -43.61
C MET A 1076 -3.52 5.97 -43.86
N GLY A 1077 -2.89 6.54 -42.83
CA GLY A 1077 -1.59 7.21 -42.97
C GLY A 1077 -0.48 6.26 -43.44
N TRP A 1078 -0.49 5.04 -42.90
CA TRP A 1078 0.55 4.02 -43.13
C TRP A 1078 0.59 3.44 -44.56
N ASP A 1079 -0.44 3.65 -45.39
CA ASP A 1079 -0.55 3.10 -46.77
C ASP A 1079 -0.23 4.15 -47.87
N TRP A 1080 0.20 5.37 -47.51
CA TRP A 1080 0.25 6.51 -48.45
C TRP A 1080 1.63 6.81 -49.08
N GLU A 1081 2.75 6.41 -48.47
CA GLU A 1081 4.10 6.81 -48.93
C GLU A 1081 4.53 6.21 -50.30
N GLU A 1082 4.18 4.95 -50.61
CA GLU A 1082 4.70 4.24 -51.80
C GLU A 1082 4.33 4.85 -53.16
N TRP A 1083 3.48 5.89 -53.24
CA TRP A 1083 3.09 6.54 -54.49
C TRP A 1083 3.72 7.90 -54.79
N LEU A 1084 4.42 8.53 -53.84
CA LEU A 1084 5.08 9.83 -54.07
C LEU A 1084 6.53 9.71 -54.56
N VAL A 1085 7.18 8.56 -54.36
CA VAL A 1085 8.61 8.31 -54.70
C VAL A 1085 8.88 8.16 -56.21
N SER A 1086 8.16 8.88 -57.09
CA SER A 1086 8.30 8.73 -58.56
C SER A 1086 8.33 10.02 -59.39
N GLU A 1087 7.73 11.12 -58.94
CA GLU A 1087 7.93 12.47 -59.53
C GLU A 1087 8.15 13.47 -58.39
N GLY A 1088 9.41 13.88 -58.19
CA GLY A 1088 9.86 14.54 -56.96
C GLY A 1088 9.46 16.01 -56.84
N SER A 1089 8.33 16.28 -56.20
CA SER A 1089 8.00 17.57 -55.57
C SER A 1089 6.80 17.42 -54.62
N ILE A 1090 7.07 17.31 -53.33
CA ILE A 1090 6.27 17.72 -52.16
C ILE A 1090 7.21 17.54 -50.96
N GLY A 1091 7.58 18.64 -50.31
CA GLY A 1091 8.09 18.64 -48.94
C GLY A 1091 6.96 18.97 -47.95
N ASP A 1092 7.31 19.10 -46.68
CA ASP A 1092 6.46 19.61 -45.59
C ASP A 1092 5.02 19.08 -45.52
N LEU A 1093 4.88 17.91 -44.88
CA LEU A 1093 3.98 17.74 -43.73
C LEU A 1093 4.37 16.47 -42.95
N CYS A 1094 4.47 16.61 -41.62
CA CYS A 1094 5.03 15.66 -40.64
C CYS A 1094 6.57 15.59 -40.57
N PHE A 1095 7.08 15.57 -39.33
CA PHE A 1095 8.41 15.10 -38.98
C PHE A 1095 8.32 13.72 -38.31
N ASP A 1096 9.45 13.03 -38.23
CA ASP A 1096 9.60 11.69 -37.65
C ASP A 1096 8.77 10.57 -38.30
N LEU A 1097 9.03 10.33 -39.59
CA LEU A 1097 9.30 8.99 -40.13
C LEU A 1097 9.92 9.10 -41.54
N CYS A 1098 11.10 8.50 -41.76
CA CYS A 1098 11.75 8.51 -43.07
C CYS A 1098 12.07 7.07 -43.51
N LEU A 1099 11.20 6.51 -44.37
CA LEU A 1099 11.34 5.16 -44.92
C LEU A 1099 11.60 5.19 -46.43
N THR A 1100 12.82 4.88 -46.87
CA THR A 1100 13.02 4.37 -48.25
C THR A 1100 14.34 3.61 -48.42
N PRO A 1101 14.34 2.42 -49.05
CA PRO A 1101 15.55 1.60 -49.20
C PRO A 1101 16.28 1.80 -50.54
N CYS A 1102 17.61 1.76 -50.52
CA CYS A 1102 18.46 1.57 -51.71
C CYS A 1102 19.62 0.62 -51.39
N GLY A 1103 19.65 -0.56 -52.00
CA GLY A 1103 20.58 -1.64 -51.65
C GLY A 1103 21.56 -2.08 -52.75
N GLY A 1104 22.45 -3.03 -52.40
CA GLY A 1104 23.29 -3.79 -53.35
C GLY A 1104 24.77 -3.86 -52.97
N GLY A 1105 25.22 -4.95 -52.33
CA GLY A 1105 26.58 -5.05 -51.76
C GLY A 1105 27.19 -6.44 -51.52
N GLU A 1106 26.90 -7.42 -52.38
CA GLU A 1106 27.61 -8.71 -52.57
C GLU A 1106 28.22 -9.52 -51.38
N THR A 1107 27.53 -10.63 -51.05
CA THR A 1107 28.08 -12.02 -50.91
C THR A 1107 28.71 -12.58 -49.61
N SER A 1108 28.01 -13.61 -49.10
CA SER A 1108 28.51 -14.94 -48.65
C SER A 1108 29.16 -15.13 -47.26
N GLY A 1109 28.60 -16.05 -46.44
CA GLY A 1109 29.11 -16.35 -45.09
C GLY A 1109 28.64 -17.62 -44.32
N SER A 1110 27.79 -18.50 -44.90
CA SER A 1110 27.44 -19.88 -44.42
C SER A 1110 27.09 -20.16 -42.93
N GLU A 1111 25.84 -20.54 -42.68
CA GLU A 1111 25.34 -21.64 -41.80
C GLU A 1111 26.05 -21.94 -40.44
N SER A 1112 25.38 -22.08 -39.28
CA SER A 1112 24.32 -23.08 -39.02
C SER A 1112 23.84 -23.15 -37.55
N SER A 1113 22.52 -23.31 -37.32
CA SER A 1113 21.87 -24.01 -36.15
C SER A 1113 21.99 -23.35 -34.74
N MET A 1114 21.12 -23.58 -33.72
CA MET A 1114 20.17 -24.67 -33.40
C MET A 1114 18.89 -24.22 -32.62
N PHE A 1115 17.76 -24.89 -32.89
CA PHE A 1115 16.66 -25.37 -32.00
C PHE A 1115 16.05 -24.55 -30.82
N GLU A 1116 14.74 -24.32 -30.93
CA GLU A 1116 13.63 -24.63 -29.99
C GLU A 1116 13.83 -24.51 -28.45
N THR A 1117 13.02 -23.66 -27.80
CA THR A 1117 12.31 -23.99 -26.53
C THR A 1117 11.08 -23.10 -26.29
N THR A 1118 10.04 -23.67 -25.67
CA THR A 1118 8.84 -23.01 -25.07
C THR A 1118 8.48 -23.79 -23.79
N PRO A 1119 7.59 -23.32 -22.88
CA PRO A 1119 6.97 -21.98 -22.71
C PRO A 1119 7.60 -21.22 -21.47
N THR A 1120 7.00 -20.58 -20.43
CA THR A 1120 5.64 -20.53 -19.84
C THR A 1120 5.40 -19.33 -18.88
N SER A 1121 4.39 -18.50 -19.20
CA SER A 1121 3.36 -17.87 -18.34
C SER A 1121 3.64 -17.30 -16.93
N ALA A 1122 3.40 -15.98 -16.79
CA ALA A 1122 2.45 -15.31 -15.87
C ALA A 1122 2.17 -13.90 -16.50
N GLY A 1123 1.00 -13.26 -16.50
CA GLY A 1123 -0.25 -13.39 -15.72
C GLY A 1123 -0.34 -12.25 -14.68
N HIS A 1124 -1.40 -11.44 -14.52
CA HIS A 1124 -2.79 -11.38 -15.03
C HIS A 1124 -3.34 -9.93 -14.77
N ASN A 1125 -4.45 -9.39 -15.32
CA ASN A 1125 -5.53 -9.88 -16.21
C ASN A 1125 -6.26 -8.68 -16.90
N ALA A 1126 -6.80 -8.84 -18.12
CA ALA A 1126 -7.93 -8.06 -18.65
C ALA A 1126 -8.69 -8.89 -19.70
N GLU A 1127 -10.03 -8.96 -19.64
CA GLU A 1127 -10.83 -9.88 -20.47
C GLU A 1127 -11.46 -9.20 -21.69
N SER A 1128 -10.83 -9.31 -22.87
CA SER A 1128 -11.48 -8.97 -24.14
C SER A 1128 -12.44 -10.09 -24.58
N THR A 1129 -13.72 -9.96 -24.19
CA THR A 1129 -14.71 -11.02 -24.40
C THR A 1129 -15.22 -11.14 -25.84
N GLY A 1130 -14.46 -11.88 -26.66
CA GLY A 1130 -15.04 -12.77 -27.69
C GLY A 1130 -15.02 -12.30 -29.13
N PHE A 1131 -13.91 -12.55 -29.83
CA PHE A 1131 -13.98 -12.94 -31.24
C PHE A 1131 -14.19 -14.47 -31.34
N THR A 1132 -15.29 -14.89 -31.94
CA THR A 1132 -15.57 -16.31 -32.25
C THR A 1132 -15.84 -16.48 -33.75
N GLY A 1133 -14.77 -16.62 -34.54
CA GLY A 1133 -14.81 -16.82 -35.98
C GLY A 1133 -13.50 -16.45 -36.67
N SER A 1134 -13.28 -16.93 -37.90
CA SER A 1134 -12.06 -16.69 -38.67
C SER A 1134 -11.77 -15.19 -38.87
N LEU A 1135 -10.50 -14.79 -38.77
CA LEU A 1135 -10.07 -13.42 -39.06
C LEU A 1135 -9.95 -13.21 -40.57
N LEU A 1136 -10.70 -12.27 -41.13
CA LEU A 1136 -10.75 -11.97 -42.56
C LEU A 1136 -10.04 -10.65 -42.87
N ILE A 1137 -8.84 -10.73 -43.48
CA ILE A 1137 -7.96 -9.58 -43.75
C ILE A 1137 -8.03 -9.17 -45.23
N ALA A 1138 -8.25 -7.89 -45.50
CA ALA A 1138 -8.17 -7.30 -46.84
C ALA A 1138 -6.75 -6.82 -47.13
N GLY A 1139 -5.92 -7.69 -47.70
CA GLY A 1139 -4.51 -7.39 -47.96
C GLY A 1139 -4.21 -6.89 -49.37
N LYS A 1140 -3.28 -5.94 -49.47
CA LYS A 1140 -2.26 -6.06 -50.51
C LYS A 1140 -1.35 -7.25 -50.12
N ARG A 1141 -0.96 -8.10 -51.09
CA ARG A 1141 -0.91 -9.57 -50.89
C ARG A 1141 0.41 -10.32 -51.14
N PHE A 1142 0.64 -11.43 -50.44
CA PHE A 1142 1.59 -12.47 -50.88
C PHE A 1142 1.37 -12.96 -52.34
N ASP A 1143 2.39 -12.88 -53.19
CA ASP A 1143 2.54 -13.63 -54.44
C ASP A 1143 3.71 -14.62 -54.36
N ALA A 1144 3.68 -15.70 -55.14
CA ALA A 1144 4.47 -16.91 -54.90
C ALA A 1144 5.64 -17.12 -55.88
N TYR A 1145 6.14 -16.06 -56.52
CA TYR A 1145 7.16 -16.19 -57.60
C TYR A 1145 8.33 -15.19 -57.55
N TYR A 1146 8.24 -14.15 -56.72
CA TYR A 1146 9.33 -13.24 -56.33
C TYR A 1146 9.24 -13.11 -54.80
N GLN A 1147 10.35 -13.19 -54.07
CA GLN A 1147 10.29 -13.35 -52.61
C GLN A 1147 10.12 -12.04 -51.82
N ASP A 1148 9.93 -10.89 -52.49
CA ASP A 1148 10.07 -9.57 -51.85
C ASP A 1148 8.91 -8.57 -52.11
N PHE A 1149 7.83 -8.92 -52.85
CA PHE A 1149 6.74 -7.95 -53.20
C PHE A 1149 5.32 -8.54 -53.32
N LEU A 1150 4.29 -7.68 -53.29
CA LEU A 1150 2.89 -8.03 -52.99
C LEU A 1150 1.80 -7.59 -54.04
N SER A 1151 0.56 -8.14 -53.97
CA SER A 1151 -0.60 -8.03 -54.93
C SER A 1151 -1.97 -7.62 -54.29
N ASP A 1152 -3.17 -8.15 -54.64
CA ASP A 1152 -4.51 -7.46 -54.51
C ASP A 1152 -5.85 -8.21 -54.03
N ARG A 1153 -6.02 -8.83 -52.84
CA ARG A 1153 -7.19 -9.71 -52.48
C ARG A 1153 -7.33 -10.04 -50.97
N LEU A 1154 -8.51 -10.53 -50.57
CA LEU A 1154 -8.85 -11.00 -49.21
C LEU A 1154 -8.20 -12.34 -48.79
N TYR A 1155 -7.95 -12.52 -47.49
CA TYR A 1155 -7.41 -13.73 -46.83
C TYR A 1155 -8.21 -14.10 -45.56
N GLU A 1156 -8.11 -15.36 -45.10
CA GLU A 1156 -8.82 -15.90 -43.92
C GLU A 1156 -7.86 -16.69 -43.02
N PHE A 1157 -7.85 -16.42 -41.71
CA PHE A 1157 -6.96 -17.04 -40.72
C PHE A 1157 -7.73 -17.69 -39.54
N ASP A 1158 -7.16 -18.73 -38.93
CA ASP A 1158 -7.74 -19.46 -37.80
C ASP A 1158 -7.34 -18.93 -36.40
N GLU A 1159 -7.96 -19.51 -35.36
CA GLU A 1159 -7.72 -19.24 -33.93
C GLU A 1159 -6.28 -19.57 -33.46
N SER A 1160 -5.38 -19.98 -34.36
CA SER A 1160 -3.96 -20.20 -34.12
C SER A 1160 -3.08 -19.48 -35.16
N TYR A 1161 -3.63 -18.44 -35.81
CA TYR A 1161 -2.99 -17.56 -36.79
C TYR A 1161 -2.47 -18.26 -38.06
N ASN A 1162 -2.98 -19.47 -38.38
CA ASN A 1162 -2.66 -20.14 -39.64
C ASN A 1162 -3.58 -19.62 -40.75
N LEU A 1163 -3.09 -19.56 -41.99
CA LEU A 1163 -3.92 -19.20 -43.14
C LEU A 1163 -4.83 -20.37 -43.54
N VAL A 1164 -6.15 -20.20 -43.40
CA VAL A 1164 -7.18 -21.24 -43.65
C VAL A 1164 -8.16 -20.81 -44.74
N GLY A 1165 -7.68 -20.13 -45.79
CA GLY A 1165 -8.52 -19.74 -46.92
C GLY A 1165 -7.77 -19.52 -48.24
N GLY A 1166 -8.41 -19.93 -49.35
CA GLY A 1166 -8.04 -19.49 -50.70
C GLY A 1166 -8.68 -18.13 -51.01
N PRO A 1167 -8.00 -17.21 -51.71
CA PRO A 1167 -8.33 -15.79 -51.66
C PRO A 1167 -9.52 -15.37 -52.54
N TYR A 1168 -10.40 -14.52 -51.99
CA TYR A 1168 -11.58 -13.96 -52.66
C TYR A 1168 -11.23 -12.67 -53.43
N ALA A 1169 -11.77 -12.52 -54.65
CA ALA A 1169 -11.48 -11.36 -55.52
C ALA A 1169 -12.50 -10.22 -55.34
N LEU A 1170 -12.01 -8.98 -55.34
CA LEU A 1170 -12.78 -7.74 -55.19
C LEU A 1170 -13.05 -7.07 -56.55
N SER A 1171 -14.01 -6.14 -56.59
CA SER A 1171 -14.61 -5.65 -57.85
C SER A 1171 -14.16 -4.27 -58.34
N ASN A 1172 -13.42 -3.48 -57.54
CA ASN A 1172 -12.85 -2.22 -58.01
C ASN A 1172 -11.59 -1.85 -57.19
N THR A 1173 -10.72 -1.01 -57.74
CA THR A 1173 -9.30 -0.92 -57.32
C THR A 1173 -8.95 0.35 -56.53
N ARG A 1174 -9.83 0.80 -55.61
CA ARG A 1174 -9.57 1.89 -54.66
C ARG A 1174 -10.17 1.55 -53.29
N LEU A 1175 -9.54 2.07 -52.24
CA LEU A 1175 -9.47 1.42 -50.92
C LEU A 1175 -10.47 1.93 -49.87
N ASN A 1176 -10.53 1.13 -48.81
CA ASN A 1176 -11.02 1.37 -47.46
C ASN A 1176 -12.52 1.69 -47.29
N GLY A 1177 -13.04 1.23 -46.14
CA GLY A 1177 -14.46 1.19 -45.87
C GLY A 1177 -14.81 0.16 -44.80
N LYS A 1178 -15.35 0.64 -43.67
CA LYS A 1178 -15.71 -0.16 -42.49
C LYS A 1178 -16.66 -1.29 -42.87
N LEU A 1179 -16.39 -2.49 -42.33
CA LEU A 1179 -17.20 -3.69 -42.54
C LEU A 1179 -18.23 -3.82 -41.41
N VAL A 1180 -19.49 -4.05 -41.77
CA VAL A 1180 -20.61 -4.15 -40.82
C VAL A 1180 -21.50 -5.35 -41.20
N ARG A 1181 -22.10 -6.02 -40.20
CA ARG A 1181 -22.96 -7.20 -40.42
C ARG A 1181 -24.43 -6.89 -40.13
N ASP A 1182 -25.34 -7.56 -40.82
CA ASP A 1182 -26.75 -7.61 -40.40
C ASP A 1182 -27.02 -8.78 -39.43
N HIS A 1183 -28.25 -8.83 -38.90
CA HIS A 1183 -28.71 -9.85 -37.95
C HIS A 1183 -28.77 -11.30 -38.50
N ASN A 1184 -28.30 -11.55 -39.73
CA ASN A 1184 -28.15 -12.85 -40.37
C ASN A 1184 -26.67 -13.17 -40.68
N ASP A 1185 -25.73 -12.44 -40.08
CA ASP A 1185 -24.28 -12.50 -40.33
C ASP A 1185 -23.85 -12.16 -41.78
N LEU A 1186 -24.74 -11.56 -42.59
CA LEU A 1186 -24.36 -11.08 -43.91
C LEU A 1186 -23.47 -9.85 -43.78
N LEU A 1187 -22.34 -9.87 -44.49
CA LEU A 1187 -21.32 -8.82 -44.45
C LEU A 1187 -21.62 -7.71 -45.48
N TYR A 1188 -21.44 -6.46 -45.07
CA TYR A 1188 -21.58 -5.25 -45.88
C TYR A 1188 -20.34 -4.36 -45.69
N GLN A 1189 -20.05 -3.53 -46.68
CA GLN A 1189 -18.96 -2.56 -46.68
C GLN A 1189 -19.53 -1.14 -46.86
N ILE A 1190 -19.11 -0.19 -46.02
CA ILE A 1190 -19.38 1.23 -46.22
C ILE A 1190 -18.35 1.76 -47.23
N ASN A 1191 -18.78 2.14 -48.43
CA ASN A 1191 -17.90 2.57 -49.52
C ASN A 1191 -18.12 4.05 -49.91
N VAL A 1192 -17.01 4.78 -50.10
CA VAL A 1192 -16.99 6.24 -50.31
C VAL A 1192 -17.40 6.67 -51.75
N GLU A 1193 -17.56 5.75 -52.70
CA GLU A 1193 -18.11 6.05 -54.04
C GLU A 1193 -19.53 5.48 -54.28
N ASP A 1194 -19.83 4.29 -53.73
CA ASP A 1194 -21.07 3.54 -54.03
C ASP A 1194 -22.03 3.33 -52.83
N GLY A 1195 -21.69 3.83 -51.64
CA GLY A 1195 -22.53 3.78 -50.44
C GLY A 1195 -22.39 2.48 -49.64
N LEU A 1196 -23.45 2.05 -48.93
CA LEU A 1196 -23.43 0.78 -48.19
C LEU A 1196 -23.68 -0.39 -49.15
N VAL A 1197 -22.69 -1.25 -49.37
CA VAL A 1197 -22.72 -2.34 -50.37
C VAL A 1197 -22.66 -3.71 -49.69
N ARG A 1198 -23.50 -4.67 -50.09
CA ARG A 1198 -23.43 -6.05 -49.58
C ARG A 1198 -22.26 -6.81 -50.21
N PHE A 1199 -21.41 -7.39 -49.38
CA PHE A 1199 -20.17 -8.06 -49.82
C PHE A 1199 -20.42 -9.33 -50.65
N SER A 1200 -21.51 -10.05 -50.40
CA SER A 1200 -21.81 -11.34 -51.05
C SER A 1200 -22.28 -11.25 -52.52
N ASP A 1201 -22.80 -10.10 -52.93
CA ASP A 1201 -23.40 -9.89 -54.27
C ASP A 1201 -23.08 -8.52 -54.89
N LEU A 1202 -22.37 -7.66 -54.17
CA LEU A 1202 -21.96 -6.30 -54.55
C LEU A 1202 -23.16 -5.38 -54.88
N SER A 1203 -24.34 -5.67 -54.31
CA SER A 1203 -25.50 -4.79 -54.41
C SER A 1203 -25.45 -3.65 -53.39
N SER A 1204 -25.60 -2.41 -53.86
CA SER A 1204 -25.73 -1.25 -52.98
C SER A 1204 -27.11 -1.23 -52.32
N VAL A 1205 -27.10 -1.26 -50.98
CA VAL A 1205 -28.27 -1.21 -50.09
C VAL A 1205 -28.70 0.24 -49.87
N ILE A 1206 -27.73 1.16 -49.77
CA ILE A 1206 -27.94 2.61 -49.66
C ILE A 1206 -27.22 3.26 -50.86
N PRO A 1207 -27.93 3.51 -51.99
CA PRO A 1207 -27.30 3.96 -53.22
C PRO A 1207 -26.96 5.45 -53.20
N ARG A 1208 -25.87 5.80 -53.90
CA ARG A 1208 -25.41 7.18 -54.12
C ARG A 1208 -26.48 8.11 -54.72
N GLY A 1209 -26.50 9.37 -54.29
CA GLY A 1209 -27.32 10.44 -54.87
C GLY A 1209 -27.04 10.72 -56.35
N GLN A 1210 -28.04 11.23 -57.09
CA GLN A 1210 -27.93 11.42 -58.55
C GLN A 1210 -27.19 12.70 -58.98
N GLY A 1211 -25.84 12.62 -58.96
CA GLY A 1211 -24.96 12.90 -60.10
C GLY A 1211 -24.92 14.27 -60.80
N CYS A 1212 -23.70 14.69 -61.17
CA CYS A 1212 -23.42 15.68 -62.21
C CYS A 1212 -22.34 15.10 -63.16
N PRO A 1213 -22.38 15.34 -64.50
CA PRO A 1213 -21.55 14.57 -65.45
C PRO A 1213 -20.18 15.21 -65.80
N TYR A 1214 -19.23 14.35 -66.16
CA TYR A 1214 -17.87 14.64 -66.68
C TYR A 1214 -17.68 15.97 -67.45
N SER A 1215 -16.64 16.75 -67.10
CA SER A 1215 -15.44 16.96 -67.96
C SER A 1215 -14.40 18.00 -67.46
N SER A 1216 -13.94 17.93 -66.21
CA SER A 1216 -12.72 18.58 -65.71
C SER A 1216 -12.39 18.04 -64.32
N GLU A 1217 -11.13 17.74 -64.00
CA GLU A 1217 -10.76 17.33 -62.63
C GLU A 1217 -10.91 18.50 -61.65
N PRO A 1218 -11.66 18.35 -60.54
CA PRO A 1218 -11.67 19.28 -59.43
C PRO A 1218 -10.86 18.66 -58.27
N ARG A 1219 -9.52 18.68 -58.36
CA ARG A 1219 -8.67 18.29 -57.24
C ARG A 1219 -8.39 19.51 -56.35
N TYR A 1220 -8.63 19.33 -55.05
CA TYR A 1220 -8.40 20.28 -53.95
C TYR A 1220 -9.22 21.59 -54.03
N GLY A 1221 -10.02 21.83 -52.99
CA GLY A 1221 -10.82 23.06 -52.84
C GLY A 1221 -12.11 22.90 -52.03
N LEU A 1222 -12.72 21.70 -52.00
CA LEU A 1222 -13.85 21.32 -51.12
C LEU A 1222 -13.76 19.81 -50.80
N PRO A 1223 -14.26 19.34 -49.64
CA PRO A 1223 -14.15 17.95 -49.22
C PRO A 1223 -14.97 16.99 -50.08
N ALA A 1224 -14.39 15.82 -50.39
CA ALA A 1224 -15.07 14.74 -51.10
C ALA A 1224 -16.25 14.22 -50.25
N THR A 1225 -17.47 14.37 -50.75
CA THR A 1225 -18.70 14.18 -49.95
C THR A 1225 -19.65 13.18 -50.62
N VAL A 1226 -20.04 12.14 -49.88
CA VAL A 1226 -21.12 11.20 -50.23
C VAL A 1226 -22.47 11.76 -49.76
N TYR A 1227 -23.57 11.41 -50.42
CA TYR A 1227 -24.89 11.99 -50.12
C TYR A 1227 -25.97 10.92 -49.95
N VAL A 1228 -26.53 10.80 -48.74
CA VAL A 1228 -27.82 10.12 -48.51
C VAL A 1228 -28.97 11.11 -48.72
N GLY A 1229 -29.97 10.72 -49.50
CA GLY A 1229 -31.17 11.52 -49.75
C GLY A 1229 -32.39 11.03 -48.96
N PHE A 1230 -32.94 11.89 -48.09
CA PHE A 1230 -34.25 11.64 -47.48
C PHE A 1230 -35.38 11.90 -48.49
N GLN A 1231 -36.25 10.91 -48.65
CA GLN A 1231 -37.31 10.91 -49.67
C GLN A 1231 -38.57 11.67 -49.20
N ASP A 1232 -38.59 13.01 -49.33
CA ASP A 1232 -39.84 13.77 -49.64
C ASP A 1232 -39.70 15.30 -49.86
N HIS A 1233 -38.51 15.90 -49.83
CA HIS A 1233 -38.33 17.36 -50.02
C HIS A 1233 -37.52 17.71 -51.29
N GLY A 1234 -37.83 18.89 -51.86
CA GLY A 1234 -37.74 19.15 -53.31
C GLY A 1234 -36.35 19.32 -53.94
N GLU A 1235 -36.34 19.77 -55.20
CA GLU A 1235 -35.24 19.75 -56.18
C GLU A 1235 -33.95 20.53 -55.81
N ASN A 1236 -33.83 21.08 -54.59
CA ASN A 1236 -32.64 21.78 -54.07
C ASN A 1236 -32.16 21.19 -52.71
N THR A 1237 -32.59 19.98 -52.34
CA THR A 1237 -32.19 19.36 -51.05
C THR A 1237 -30.86 18.61 -51.19
N TRP A 1238 -29.81 19.12 -50.55
CA TRP A 1238 -28.48 18.48 -50.50
C TRP A 1238 -28.43 17.48 -49.34
N GLY A 1239 -27.82 16.31 -49.56
CA GLY A 1239 -27.69 15.25 -48.55
C GLY A 1239 -26.57 15.48 -47.54
N ARG A 1240 -26.32 14.47 -46.69
CA ARG A 1240 -25.17 14.39 -45.78
C ARG A 1240 -24.45 13.03 -45.95
N PRO A 1241 -23.14 12.93 -45.66
CA PRO A 1241 -22.38 11.69 -45.81
C PRO A 1241 -22.65 10.71 -44.67
N VAL A 1242 -22.50 9.41 -44.95
CA VAL A 1242 -22.55 8.33 -43.94
C VAL A 1242 -21.17 8.19 -43.31
N LEU A 1243 -21.08 8.35 -41.99
CA LEU A 1243 -19.88 8.05 -41.22
C LEU A 1243 -19.87 6.58 -40.75
N ASP A 1244 -21.02 6.07 -40.31
CA ASP A 1244 -21.18 4.70 -39.81
C ASP A 1244 -22.57 4.13 -40.11
N ALA A 1245 -22.72 2.80 -40.07
CA ALA A 1245 -23.97 2.09 -40.34
C ALA A 1245 -24.16 0.87 -39.41
N ALA A 1246 -25.32 0.77 -38.77
CA ALA A 1246 -25.70 -0.35 -37.91
C ALA A 1246 -27.04 -0.97 -38.33
N PHE A 1247 -27.22 -2.27 -38.12
CA PHE A 1247 -28.48 -2.98 -38.36
C PHE A 1247 -29.14 -3.36 -37.04
N ASP A 1248 -30.46 -3.20 -36.93
CA ASP A 1248 -31.21 -3.78 -35.80
C ASP A 1248 -31.56 -5.26 -36.01
N SER A 1249 -32.09 -5.87 -34.95
CA SER A 1249 -32.57 -7.26 -34.91
C SER A 1249 -33.75 -7.57 -35.84
N GLN A 1250 -34.24 -6.59 -36.60
CA GLN A 1250 -35.32 -6.73 -37.59
C GLN A 1250 -34.84 -6.42 -39.02
N GLY A 1251 -33.57 -6.03 -39.21
CA GLY A 1251 -32.97 -5.74 -40.51
C GLY A 1251 -33.15 -4.31 -40.99
N ASN A 1252 -33.60 -3.38 -40.14
CA ASN A 1252 -33.58 -1.96 -40.47
C ASN A 1252 -32.13 -1.45 -40.32
N VAL A 1253 -31.68 -0.64 -41.28
CA VAL A 1253 -30.37 0.00 -41.24
C VAL A 1253 -30.48 1.44 -40.71
N TYR A 1254 -29.62 1.76 -39.76
CA TYR A 1254 -29.44 3.08 -39.17
C TYR A 1254 -28.08 3.59 -39.64
N VAL A 1255 -28.00 4.87 -40.00
CA VAL A 1255 -26.76 5.49 -40.49
C VAL A 1255 -26.51 6.82 -39.79
N THR A 1256 -25.26 7.10 -39.49
CA THR A 1256 -24.82 8.34 -38.81
C THR A 1256 -24.47 9.41 -39.85
N PRO A 1257 -25.22 10.53 -39.94
CA PRO A 1257 -24.94 11.60 -40.89
C PRO A 1257 -24.12 12.74 -40.26
N VAL A 1258 -23.06 13.18 -40.93
CA VAL A 1258 -22.24 14.32 -40.45
C VAL A 1258 -23.05 15.63 -40.47
N VAL A 1259 -22.95 16.41 -39.39
CA VAL A 1259 -23.64 17.70 -39.22
C VAL A 1259 -22.61 18.82 -39.07
N VAL A 1260 -22.46 19.63 -40.11
CA VAL A 1260 -21.72 20.90 -40.04
C VAL A 1260 -22.74 22.03 -39.85
N ASP A 1261 -22.56 22.86 -38.83
CA ASP A 1261 -23.25 24.15 -38.70
C ASP A 1261 -22.44 25.26 -39.38
N THR A 1262 -23.11 26.29 -39.88
CA THR A 1262 -22.50 27.37 -40.69
C THR A 1262 -23.01 28.75 -40.27
N GLY A 1263 -23.10 28.96 -38.96
CA GLY A 1263 -23.41 30.24 -38.30
C GLY A 1263 -22.22 30.77 -37.50
#